data_AF-N2A6T7-F1
#
_entry.id   AF-N2A6T7-F1
#
_cell.length_a   1.000
_cell.length_b   1.000
_cell.length_c   1.000
_cell.angle_alpha   90.00
_cell.angle_beta   90.00
_cell.angle_gamma   90.00
#
_symmetry.space_group_name_H-M   'P 1'
#
loop_
_entity.id
_entity.type
_entity.pdbx_description
1 polymer ?
#
loop_
_entity_poly.entity_id
_entity_poly.type
_entity_poly.pdbx_seq_one_letter_code
_entity_poly.pdbx_strand_id
1 'polypeptide(L)'
;MKANKRFYFLLLFQASVCLGLLFFTIMRYKSSRAIETSLAEWKSDDITFEDGWYVDESMVRTDETIDLLYGPYLKMDKGSYSVEIAYDCDNDQSCLMTAQEGNAAFIKSGLTRLSSRLKKISYRFTLTENIDNLELIVKYNGHGALRIHDISIRTNSVSTRRTLTAVFFLFLFWDGCVCFQTYIRKNKNLLLAFGLITLLSSLPLFMRGILNGHDLTFHLLRIEGIAEEMRNHNLPVRISSLWMDGYGYPVSVFYGDILLYLPAFFRVIGFPVITVYKMYLFFLNFIAVIIAFVCFYKIFSDKKTALLLAMVYTTAGYRLVNLYIRSAVGEFCAMLFLPVLALALYKIYTEQYVEWKVYKRNARILAAGMAGLICTHILSAEMVCFVMALVSVVLWKKTFCKKVLRVYVLAVLETLVLSAYFIIPFLDYYMNETVTITSQVDEVIQKIQQEGAYLGQYFSFFQSMAGASLHHLSGRMGLTPGMVLMLTLVAAVVLCIQKKDTPLIRCFTFFSVLMLFIASDLFPWDHLATHYRWGALLSQVQFPWRYIGMAMIFLTMLLGFLLSYCKKRQTGFLNNIQLGIIGMCLFMSFFYTSDYVDHAYHMVEYYDTAELDTFSALYGGQYLKPGTDTQLFHNEVKGKKHEGNDRYCKKRMSYGTVL
;
A
#
# COMPACT_ATOMS: atom_id res chain seq x y z
N MET A 1 23.34 29.11 11.99
CA MET A 1 23.88 28.73 10.68
C MET A 1 24.14 30.01 9.89
N LYS A 2 25.40 30.41 9.66
CA LYS A 2 25.69 31.46 8.67
C LYS A 2 25.60 30.79 7.29
N ALA A 3 24.49 30.97 6.58
CA ALA A 3 24.38 30.50 5.21
C ALA A 3 25.45 31.21 4.37
N ASN A 4 26.36 30.43 3.79
CA ASN A 4 27.46 30.92 2.96
C ASN A 4 26.87 31.60 1.71
N LYS A 5 27.41 32.73 1.24
CA LYS A 5 26.96 33.38 -0.01
C LYS A 5 26.89 32.39 -1.19
N ARG A 6 27.76 31.38 -1.20
CA ARG A 6 27.76 30.27 -2.18
C ARG A 6 26.47 29.41 -2.14
N PHE A 7 25.85 29.24 -0.98
CA PHE A 7 24.60 28.48 -0.83
C PHE A 7 23.40 29.25 -1.41
N TYR A 8 23.34 30.57 -1.20
CA TYR A 8 22.32 31.40 -1.85
C TYR A 8 22.45 31.41 -3.37
N PHE A 9 23.68 31.48 -3.90
CA PHE A 9 23.91 31.38 -5.33
C PHE A 9 23.47 30.02 -5.90
N LEU A 10 23.73 28.92 -5.17
CA LEU A 10 23.27 27.59 -5.54
C LEU A 10 21.74 27.50 -5.61
N LEU A 11 21.03 28.01 -4.60
CA LEU A 11 19.56 28.04 -4.58
C LEU A 11 19.00 28.87 -5.74
N LEU A 12 19.61 30.02 -6.05
CA LEU A 12 19.22 30.86 -7.18
C LEU A 12 19.43 30.16 -8.53
N PHE A 13 20.54 29.43 -8.68
CA PHE A 13 20.80 28.63 -9.87
C PHE A 13 19.76 27.51 -10.03
N GLN A 14 19.49 26.74 -8.97
CA GLN A 14 18.48 25.68 -8.98
C GLN A 14 17.07 26.21 -9.28
N ALA A 15 16.69 27.34 -8.67
CA ALA A 15 15.42 28.00 -8.95
C ALA A 15 15.31 28.43 -10.42
N SER A 16 16.40 28.94 -11.00
CA SER A 16 16.46 29.33 -12.42
C SER A 16 16.29 28.13 -13.35
N VAL A 17 16.90 26.98 -13.03
CA VAL A 17 16.72 25.72 -13.77
C VAL A 17 15.27 25.23 -13.69
N CYS A 18 14.67 25.23 -12.49
CA CYS A 18 13.26 24.84 -12.31
C CYS A 18 12.31 25.77 -13.07
N LEU A 19 12.54 27.09 -13.03
CA LEU A 19 11.75 28.08 -13.77
C LEU A 19 11.88 27.91 -15.29
N GLY A 20 13.09 27.65 -15.79
CA GLY A 20 13.32 27.38 -17.21
C GLY A 20 12.59 26.11 -17.69
N LEU A 21 12.65 25.03 -16.90
CA LEU A 21 11.91 23.79 -17.19
C LEU A 21 10.38 23.98 -17.10
N LEU A 22 9.90 24.77 -16.13
CA LEU A 22 8.48 25.10 -16.00
C LEU A 22 8.00 25.91 -17.21
N PHE A 23 8.75 26.92 -17.62
CA PHE A 23 8.47 27.70 -18.83
C PHE A 23 8.42 26.81 -20.08
N PHE A 24 9.39 25.91 -20.24
CA PHE A 24 9.39 24.93 -21.34
C PHE A 24 8.17 23.99 -21.28
N THR A 25 7.72 23.60 -20.08
CA THR A 25 6.50 22.79 -19.89
C THR A 25 5.24 23.53 -20.35
N ILE A 26 5.11 24.81 -19.99
CA ILE A 26 3.97 25.66 -20.40
C ILE A 26 3.98 25.85 -21.92
N MET A 27 5.14 26.09 -22.51
CA MET A 27 5.29 26.21 -23.97
C MET A 27 4.91 24.92 -24.70
N ARG A 28 5.35 23.76 -24.20
CA ARG A 28 4.96 22.44 -24.75
C ARG A 28 3.47 22.12 -24.58
N TYR A 29 2.87 22.53 -23.47
CA TYR A 29 1.44 22.33 -23.25
C TYR A 29 0.60 23.11 -24.27
N LYS A 30 0.98 24.36 -24.57
CA LYS A 30 0.33 25.17 -25.62
C LYS A 30 0.52 24.62 -27.03
N SER A 31 1.55 23.79 -27.26
CA SER A 31 1.84 23.17 -28.55
C SER A 31 1.31 21.74 -28.68
N SER A 32 0.29 21.34 -27.90
CA SER A 32 -0.26 19.97 -28.00
C SER A 32 -0.81 19.74 -29.41
N ARG A 33 -0.05 19.01 -30.22
CA ARG A 33 -0.49 18.59 -31.55
C ARG A 33 -1.34 17.33 -31.41
N ALA A 34 -2.54 17.39 -31.97
CA ALA A 34 -3.28 16.19 -32.33
C ALA A 34 -2.57 15.56 -33.53
N ILE A 35 -2.32 14.26 -33.43
CA ILE A 35 -1.93 13.44 -34.55
C ILE A 35 -3.26 12.92 -35.09
N GLU A 36 -3.78 13.60 -36.11
CA GLU A 36 -5.01 13.18 -36.77
C GLU A 36 -4.70 11.95 -37.61
N THR A 37 -5.37 10.84 -37.30
CA THR A 37 -5.43 9.66 -38.13
C THR A 37 -6.87 9.48 -38.55
N SER A 38 -7.13 9.42 -39.85
CA SER A 38 -8.49 9.13 -40.31
C SER A 38 -8.82 7.68 -40.00
N LEU A 39 -10.01 7.40 -39.47
CA LEU A 39 -10.44 6.01 -39.23
C LEU A 39 -10.41 5.15 -40.49
N ALA A 40 -10.55 5.75 -41.67
CA ALA A 40 -10.48 5.05 -42.95
C ALA A 40 -9.06 4.52 -43.30
N GLU A 41 -8.02 5.00 -42.63
CA GLU A 41 -6.63 4.54 -42.85
C GLU A 41 -6.27 3.28 -42.05
N TRP A 42 -7.15 2.87 -41.14
CA TRP A 42 -6.98 1.67 -40.33
C TRP A 42 -7.30 0.42 -41.17
N LYS A 43 -6.88 -0.75 -40.68
CA LYS A 43 -7.04 -2.00 -41.39
C LYS A 43 -7.61 -3.08 -40.48
N SER A 44 -8.27 -4.04 -41.10
CA SER A 44 -8.79 -5.25 -40.49
C SER A 44 -8.71 -6.36 -41.52
N ASP A 45 -8.40 -7.58 -41.06
CA ASP A 45 -8.46 -8.78 -41.90
C ASP A 45 -9.86 -9.41 -41.87
N ASP A 46 -10.70 -9.01 -40.91
CA ASP A 46 -11.99 -9.65 -40.60
C ASP A 46 -13.21 -8.83 -41.03
N ILE A 47 -13.10 -7.50 -41.08
CA ILE A 47 -14.22 -6.59 -41.42
C ILE A 47 -13.83 -5.52 -42.44
N THR A 48 -14.83 -4.92 -43.08
CA THR A 48 -14.64 -3.84 -44.07
C THR A 48 -15.18 -2.51 -43.55
N PHE A 49 -14.58 -1.41 -44.00
CA PHE A 49 -14.97 -0.06 -43.61
C PHE A 49 -16.10 0.45 -44.51
N GLU A 50 -17.32 0.58 -43.97
CA GLU A 50 -18.50 1.05 -44.73
C GLU A 50 -19.10 2.38 -44.20
N ASP A 51 -18.98 2.67 -42.90
CA ASP A 51 -19.31 3.98 -42.27
C ASP A 51 -18.85 3.96 -40.78
N GLY A 52 -17.54 3.73 -40.61
CA GLY A 52 -16.92 3.40 -39.33
C GLY A 52 -16.63 1.91 -39.19
N TRP A 53 -15.87 1.54 -38.16
CA TRP A 53 -15.55 0.14 -37.87
C TRP A 53 -16.61 -0.46 -36.97
N TYR A 54 -17.22 -1.55 -37.41
CA TYR A 54 -18.27 -2.28 -36.69
C TYR A 54 -18.06 -3.79 -36.83
N VAL A 55 -18.22 -4.52 -35.73
CA VAL A 55 -18.24 -5.99 -35.71
C VAL A 55 -19.31 -6.47 -34.72
N ASP A 56 -19.87 -7.64 -35.01
CA ASP A 56 -20.68 -8.41 -34.07
C ASP A 56 -20.45 -9.92 -34.26
N GLU A 57 -21.07 -10.73 -33.39
CA GLU A 57 -20.96 -12.19 -33.37
C GLU A 57 -21.44 -12.87 -34.67
N SER A 58 -22.23 -12.16 -35.50
CA SER A 58 -22.70 -12.71 -36.78
C SER A 58 -21.64 -12.58 -37.88
N MET A 59 -20.79 -11.56 -37.80
CA MET A 59 -19.72 -11.30 -38.75
C MET A 59 -18.46 -12.10 -38.44
N VAL A 60 -18.05 -12.13 -37.17
CA VAL A 60 -16.84 -12.83 -36.72
C VAL A 60 -17.18 -13.78 -35.59
N ARG A 61 -17.11 -15.09 -35.88
CA ARG A 61 -17.34 -16.16 -34.91
C ARG A 61 -16.01 -16.72 -34.45
N THR A 62 -15.59 -16.34 -33.25
CA THR A 62 -14.35 -16.79 -32.64
C THR A 62 -14.57 -16.98 -31.14
N ASP A 63 -13.96 -18.02 -30.58
CA ASP A 63 -13.87 -18.23 -29.13
C ASP A 63 -12.57 -17.64 -28.55
N GLU A 64 -11.67 -17.16 -29.43
CA GLU A 64 -10.40 -16.53 -29.07
C GLU A 64 -10.42 -15.02 -29.36
N THR A 65 -9.64 -14.25 -28.58
CA THR A 65 -9.49 -12.82 -28.82
C THR A 65 -8.63 -12.55 -30.05
N ILE A 66 -9.18 -11.85 -31.03
CA ILE A 66 -8.52 -11.50 -32.29
C ILE A 66 -8.08 -10.04 -32.31
N ASP A 67 -7.09 -9.75 -33.16
CA ASP A 67 -6.63 -8.39 -33.47
C ASP A 67 -7.53 -7.80 -34.56
N LEU A 68 -8.68 -7.24 -34.15
CA LEU A 68 -9.72 -6.80 -35.07
C LEU A 68 -9.28 -5.60 -35.92
N LEU A 69 -8.77 -4.55 -35.27
CA LEU A 69 -8.34 -3.33 -35.95
C LEU A 69 -6.91 -3.04 -35.61
N TYR A 70 -6.13 -2.72 -36.62
CA TYR A 70 -4.77 -2.24 -36.47
C TYR A 70 -4.60 -0.94 -37.26
N GLY A 71 -4.03 0.07 -36.59
CA GLY A 71 -3.84 1.39 -37.17
C GLY A 71 -2.75 1.43 -38.24
N PRO A 72 -2.66 2.49 -39.05
CA PRO A 72 -1.50 2.70 -39.91
C PRO A 72 -0.22 2.82 -39.06
N TYR A 73 0.92 2.45 -39.62
CA TYR A 73 2.21 2.67 -38.96
C TYR A 73 2.47 4.16 -38.80
N LEU A 74 2.45 4.62 -37.54
CA LEU A 74 2.69 6.01 -37.19
C LEU A 74 4.14 6.23 -36.82
N LYS A 75 4.76 7.19 -37.52
CA LYS A 75 6.06 7.73 -37.15
C LYS A 75 5.91 8.72 -36.00
N MET A 76 6.51 8.39 -34.86
CA MET A 76 6.37 9.15 -33.63
C MET A 76 7.71 9.34 -32.93
N ASP A 77 7.94 10.58 -32.49
CA ASP A 77 9.13 10.93 -31.72
C ASP A 77 9.03 10.42 -30.27
N LYS A 78 10.17 10.30 -29.62
CA LYS A 78 10.30 10.07 -28.18
C LYS A 78 9.50 11.11 -27.39
N GLY A 79 8.58 10.66 -26.55
CA GLY A 79 7.67 11.55 -25.85
C GLY A 79 6.59 10.85 -25.04
N SER A 80 5.72 11.66 -24.43
CA SER A 80 4.54 11.19 -23.72
C SER A 80 3.27 11.60 -24.46
N TYR A 81 2.35 10.67 -24.57
CA TYR A 81 1.17 10.78 -25.42
C TYR A 81 -0.07 10.31 -24.66
N SER A 82 -1.22 10.78 -25.13
CA SER A 82 -2.54 10.36 -24.68
C SER A 82 -3.30 9.81 -25.88
N VAL A 83 -3.94 8.66 -25.69
CA VAL A 83 -4.86 8.08 -26.66
C VAL A 83 -6.27 8.31 -26.12
N GLU A 84 -7.17 8.66 -27.02
CA GLU A 84 -8.58 8.78 -26.76
C GLU A 84 -9.35 7.96 -27.79
N ILE A 85 -10.21 7.06 -27.31
CA ILE A 85 -11.01 6.18 -28.17
C ILE A 85 -12.47 6.43 -27.81
N ALA A 86 -13.27 6.82 -28.80
CA ALA A 86 -14.72 6.87 -28.69
C ALA A 86 -15.29 5.60 -29.33
N TYR A 87 -16.12 4.86 -28.58
CA TYR A 87 -16.59 3.55 -28.99
C TYR A 87 -17.95 3.23 -28.35
N ASP A 88 -18.62 2.23 -28.93
CA ASP A 88 -19.74 1.53 -28.34
C ASP A 88 -19.41 0.04 -28.31
N CYS A 89 -19.61 -0.64 -27.17
CA CYS A 89 -19.57 -2.09 -27.15
C CYS A 89 -20.56 -2.67 -26.15
N ASP A 90 -21.06 -3.87 -26.44
CA ASP A 90 -22.00 -4.58 -25.57
C ASP A 90 -21.28 -5.40 -24.48
N ASN A 91 -20.11 -5.93 -24.82
CA ASN A 91 -19.21 -6.60 -23.90
C ASN A 91 -17.89 -5.86 -23.81
N ASP A 92 -17.18 -6.04 -22.70
CA ASP A 92 -15.86 -5.44 -22.53
C ASP A 92 -14.90 -5.94 -23.60
N GLN A 93 -14.22 -5.00 -24.24
CA GLN A 93 -13.18 -5.28 -25.23
C GLN A 93 -11.83 -4.77 -24.71
N SER A 94 -10.77 -4.84 -25.52
CA SER A 94 -9.47 -4.31 -25.11
C SER A 94 -8.71 -3.67 -26.25
N CYS A 95 -7.72 -2.87 -25.92
CA CYS A 95 -6.78 -2.32 -26.90
C CYS A 95 -5.35 -2.31 -26.35
N LEU A 96 -4.38 -2.39 -27.26
CA LEU A 96 -2.96 -2.45 -26.94
C LEU A 96 -2.17 -1.59 -27.91
N MET A 97 -1.25 -0.80 -27.36
CA MET A 97 -0.26 -0.11 -28.17
C MET A 97 0.96 -1.02 -28.40
N THR A 98 1.36 -1.19 -29.65
CA THR A 98 2.47 -2.06 -30.05
C THR A 98 3.28 -1.45 -31.20
N ALA A 99 4.36 -2.11 -31.60
CA ALA A 99 5.15 -1.79 -32.78
C ALA A 99 5.88 -3.03 -33.30
N GLN A 100 6.12 -3.09 -34.60
CA GLN A 100 6.83 -4.21 -35.24
C GLN A 100 8.35 -4.18 -34.99
N GLU A 101 9.04 -5.24 -35.42
CA GLU A 101 10.52 -5.35 -35.46
C GLU A 101 11.20 -5.16 -34.09
N GLY A 102 10.49 -5.46 -32.99
CA GLY A 102 11.01 -5.32 -31.62
C GLY A 102 10.91 -3.90 -31.04
N ASN A 103 10.40 -2.92 -31.81
CA ASN A 103 10.21 -1.55 -31.33
C ASN A 103 9.17 -1.45 -30.19
N ALA A 104 8.34 -2.48 -29.99
CA ALA A 104 7.43 -2.60 -28.84
C ALA A 104 8.14 -2.42 -27.48
N ALA A 105 9.43 -2.76 -27.38
CA ALA A 105 10.21 -2.57 -26.14
C ALA A 105 10.34 -1.08 -25.73
N PHE A 106 10.25 -0.17 -26.70
CA PHE A 106 10.32 1.28 -26.49
C PHE A 106 8.99 1.90 -26.07
N ILE A 107 7.90 1.13 -26.12
CA ILE A 107 6.56 1.56 -25.72
C ILE A 107 6.35 1.21 -24.24
N LYS A 108 5.89 2.20 -23.46
CA LYS A 108 5.46 2.02 -22.08
C LYS A 108 3.95 2.28 -21.99
N SER A 109 3.21 1.19 -22.03
CA SER A 109 1.74 1.07 -21.90
C SER A 109 1.40 -0.37 -21.53
N GLY A 110 0.23 -0.61 -20.95
CA GLY A 110 -0.34 -1.95 -20.82
C GLY A 110 -1.59 -2.16 -21.68
N LEU A 111 -2.17 -3.35 -21.54
CA LEU A 111 -3.45 -3.72 -22.15
C LEU A 111 -4.57 -2.91 -21.48
N THR A 112 -5.28 -2.11 -22.27
CA THR A 112 -6.32 -1.21 -21.78
C THR A 112 -7.71 -1.81 -22.03
N ARG A 113 -8.58 -1.78 -21.02
CA ARG A 113 -9.95 -2.30 -21.11
C ARG A 113 -10.88 -1.26 -21.73
N LEU A 114 -11.64 -1.66 -22.74
CA LEU A 114 -12.76 -0.91 -23.30
C LEU A 114 -14.04 -1.42 -22.62
N SER A 115 -14.46 -0.76 -21.53
CA SER A 115 -15.67 -1.14 -20.79
C SER A 115 -16.93 -0.93 -21.63
N SER A 116 -17.86 -1.88 -21.62
CA SER A 116 -19.19 -1.71 -22.24
C SER A 116 -20.05 -0.63 -21.58
N ARG A 117 -19.64 -0.19 -20.38
CA ARG A 117 -20.28 0.85 -19.58
C ARG A 117 -19.70 2.25 -19.81
N LEU A 118 -18.77 2.40 -20.75
CA LEU A 118 -18.19 3.68 -21.14
C LEU A 118 -18.35 3.86 -22.65
N LYS A 119 -18.52 5.12 -23.07
CA LYS A 119 -18.56 5.50 -24.50
C LYS A 119 -17.24 6.07 -25.02
N LYS A 120 -16.33 6.33 -24.08
CA LYS A 120 -15.09 7.02 -24.32
C LYS A 120 -14.08 6.64 -23.27
N ILE A 121 -12.86 6.37 -23.70
CA ILE A 121 -11.73 6.14 -22.80
C ILE A 121 -10.56 7.04 -23.17
N SER A 122 -9.82 7.50 -22.15
CA SER A 122 -8.58 8.22 -22.34
C SER A 122 -7.50 7.63 -21.45
N TYR A 123 -6.36 7.30 -22.04
CA TYR A 123 -5.23 6.72 -21.32
C TYR A 123 -3.91 7.24 -21.89
N ARG A 124 -2.81 6.94 -21.19
CA ARG A 124 -1.49 7.50 -21.49
C ARG A 124 -0.50 6.41 -21.85
N PHE A 125 0.40 6.72 -22.76
CA PHE A 125 1.59 5.89 -23.03
C PHE A 125 2.83 6.77 -23.19
N THR A 126 4.00 6.15 -23.21
CA THR A 126 5.27 6.85 -23.42
C THR A 126 6.20 6.08 -24.32
N LEU A 127 6.81 6.79 -25.26
CA LEU A 127 7.85 6.28 -26.15
C LEU A 127 9.21 6.67 -25.58
N THR A 128 10.07 5.68 -25.37
CA THR A 128 11.44 5.92 -24.86
C THR A 128 12.41 6.29 -25.97
N GLU A 129 12.12 5.95 -27.21
CA GLU A 129 12.89 6.26 -28.41
C GLU A 129 11.96 6.70 -29.55
N ASN A 130 12.53 7.26 -30.61
CA ASN A 130 11.77 7.54 -31.84
C ASN A 130 11.47 6.22 -32.55
N ILE A 131 10.26 6.05 -33.05
CA ILE A 131 9.82 4.87 -33.81
C ILE A 131 9.06 5.31 -35.06
N ASP A 132 9.09 4.50 -36.10
CA ASP A 132 8.41 4.75 -37.38
C ASP A 132 7.19 3.86 -37.62
N ASN A 133 6.97 2.89 -36.73
CA ASN A 133 5.99 1.82 -36.88
C ASN A 133 5.10 1.62 -35.64
N LEU A 134 4.68 2.71 -34.98
CA LEU A 134 3.71 2.61 -33.90
C LEU A 134 2.36 2.16 -34.45
N GLU A 135 1.71 1.24 -33.74
CA GLU A 135 0.41 0.68 -34.08
C GLU A 135 -0.46 0.54 -32.83
N LEU A 136 -1.72 0.96 -32.92
CA LEU A 136 -2.73 0.64 -31.91
C LEU A 136 -3.57 -0.52 -32.43
N ILE A 137 -3.66 -1.57 -31.63
CA ILE A 137 -4.50 -2.73 -31.91
C ILE A 137 -5.74 -2.66 -31.04
N VAL A 138 -6.93 -2.69 -31.65
CA VAL A 138 -8.20 -2.95 -30.98
C VAL A 138 -8.48 -4.44 -31.07
N LYS A 139 -8.64 -5.08 -29.92
CA LYS A 139 -8.87 -6.51 -29.79
C LYS A 139 -10.35 -6.80 -29.57
N TYR A 140 -10.86 -7.79 -30.27
CA TYR A 140 -12.24 -8.27 -30.15
C TYR A 140 -12.26 -9.69 -29.58
N ASN A 141 -13.02 -9.91 -28.52
CA ASN A 141 -13.08 -11.18 -27.81
C ASN A 141 -14.10 -12.19 -28.36
N GLY A 142 -14.80 -11.86 -29.46
CA GLY A 142 -15.81 -12.73 -30.05
C GLY A 142 -17.23 -12.51 -29.54
N HIS A 143 -17.45 -11.63 -28.56
CA HIS A 143 -18.74 -11.44 -27.90
C HIS A 143 -19.29 -10.01 -28.00
N GLY A 144 -20.59 -9.88 -28.29
CA GLY A 144 -21.32 -8.61 -28.40
C GLY A 144 -20.94 -7.75 -29.61
N ALA A 145 -21.66 -6.65 -29.84
CA ALA A 145 -21.26 -5.69 -30.86
C ALA A 145 -20.10 -4.80 -30.36
N LEU A 146 -19.23 -4.37 -31.26
CA LEU A 146 -18.22 -3.33 -31.05
C LEU A 146 -18.22 -2.36 -32.23
N ARG A 147 -18.32 -1.07 -31.94
CA ARG A 147 -18.21 0.03 -32.91
C ARG A 147 -17.17 1.05 -32.45
N ILE A 148 -16.27 1.44 -33.34
CA ILE A 148 -15.29 2.52 -33.10
C ILE A 148 -15.73 3.79 -33.85
N HIS A 149 -15.90 4.88 -33.11
CA HIS A 149 -16.35 6.17 -33.64
C HIS A 149 -15.22 7.15 -33.91
N ASP A 150 -14.19 7.15 -33.06
CA ASP A 150 -13.02 8.02 -33.22
C ASP A 150 -11.83 7.46 -32.44
N ILE A 151 -10.63 7.64 -32.98
CA ILE A 151 -9.37 7.37 -32.30
C ILE A 151 -8.47 8.58 -32.50
N SER A 152 -8.11 9.26 -31.41
CA SER A 152 -7.20 10.39 -31.47
C SER A 152 -6.00 10.22 -30.56
N ILE A 153 -4.81 10.52 -31.11
CA ILE A 153 -3.54 10.49 -30.37
C ILE A 153 -3.04 11.92 -30.21
N ARG A 154 -2.73 12.32 -28.98
CA ARG A 154 -2.29 13.68 -28.65
C ARG A 154 -1.00 13.68 -27.87
N THR A 155 -0.10 14.61 -28.19
CA THR A 155 1.07 14.89 -27.36
C THR A 155 0.65 15.46 -26.01
N ASN A 156 1.33 15.09 -24.92
CA ASN A 156 1.06 15.62 -23.58
C ASN A 156 2.33 16.04 -22.84
N SER A 157 2.18 16.81 -21.76
CA SER A 157 3.29 17.37 -20.97
C SER A 157 3.76 16.46 -19.82
N VAL A 158 3.27 15.22 -19.74
CA VAL A 158 3.50 14.32 -18.60
C VAL A 158 4.99 14.04 -18.39
N SER A 159 5.73 13.71 -19.46
CA SER A 159 7.17 13.45 -19.37
C SER A 159 7.92 14.65 -18.78
N THR A 160 7.63 15.86 -19.24
CA THR A 160 8.25 17.08 -18.73
C THR A 160 7.90 17.35 -17.26
N ARG A 161 6.63 17.12 -16.85
CA ARG A 161 6.24 17.22 -15.43
C ARG A 161 6.99 16.22 -14.54
N ARG A 162 7.17 14.97 -15.01
CA ARG A 162 7.96 13.95 -14.31
C ARG A 162 9.42 14.38 -14.18
N THR A 163 10.05 14.88 -15.25
CA THR A 163 11.43 15.39 -15.23
C THR A 163 11.59 16.57 -14.27
N LEU A 164 10.69 17.55 -14.31
CA LEU A 164 10.71 18.69 -13.41
C LEU A 164 10.63 18.24 -11.94
N THR A 165 9.74 17.28 -11.66
CA THR A 165 9.58 16.69 -10.32
C THR A 165 10.86 15.98 -9.87
N ALA A 166 11.47 15.18 -10.74
CA ALA A 166 12.73 14.49 -10.44
C ALA A 166 13.87 15.47 -10.16
N VAL A 167 14.04 16.50 -11.00
CA VAL A 167 15.05 17.56 -10.80
C VAL A 167 14.81 18.30 -9.49
N PHE A 168 13.56 18.65 -9.18
CA PHE A 168 13.20 19.30 -7.92
C PHE A 168 13.60 18.46 -6.70
N PHE A 169 13.28 17.16 -6.68
CA PHE A 169 13.67 16.29 -5.58
C PHE A 169 15.18 16.02 -5.50
N LEU A 170 15.88 15.98 -6.65
CA LEU A 170 17.34 15.90 -6.68
C LEU A 170 17.98 17.15 -6.06
N PHE A 171 17.48 18.34 -6.38
CA PHE A 171 17.94 19.58 -5.74
C PHE A 171 17.61 19.61 -4.26
N LEU A 172 16.39 19.23 -3.87
CA LEU A 172 16.00 19.14 -2.46
C LEU A 172 16.92 18.18 -1.67
N PHE A 173 17.26 17.03 -2.25
CA PHE A 173 18.19 16.06 -1.67
C PHE A 173 19.60 16.64 -1.55
N TRP A 174 20.09 17.30 -2.60
CA TRP A 174 21.40 17.95 -2.60
C TRP A 174 21.48 19.06 -1.55
N ASP A 175 20.47 19.92 -1.46
CA ASP A 175 20.39 21.00 -0.49
C ASP A 175 20.32 20.45 0.93
N GLY A 176 19.57 19.37 1.15
CA GLY A 176 19.58 18.62 2.40
C GLY A 176 20.99 18.13 2.76
N CYS A 177 21.71 17.53 1.81
CA CYS A 177 23.09 17.09 2.01
C CYS A 177 24.02 18.24 2.40
N VAL A 178 23.90 19.40 1.76
CA VAL A 178 24.70 20.60 2.07
C VAL A 178 24.32 21.19 3.43
N CYS A 179 23.02 21.38 3.70
CA CYS A 179 22.51 21.95 4.96
C CYS A 179 22.91 21.10 6.16
N PHE A 180 22.86 19.78 6.01
CA PHE A 180 23.14 18.83 7.09
C PHE A 180 24.52 18.18 6.98
N GLN A 181 25.47 18.73 6.19
CA GLN A 181 26.76 18.07 5.91
C GLN A 181 27.52 17.66 7.18
N THR A 182 27.50 18.51 8.21
CA THR A 182 28.23 18.26 9.47
C THR A 182 27.59 17.10 10.24
N TYR A 183 26.26 17.06 10.25
CA TYR A 183 25.50 15.97 10.87
C TYR A 183 25.68 14.66 10.10
N ILE A 184 25.64 14.71 8.77
CA ILE A 184 25.87 13.57 7.88
C ILE A 184 27.27 13.00 8.10
N ARG A 185 28.31 13.85 8.07
CA ARG A 185 29.70 13.42 8.34
C ARG A 185 29.85 12.75 9.71
N LYS A 186 29.20 13.31 10.75
CA LYS A 186 29.22 12.76 12.10
C LYS A 186 28.50 11.40 12.21
N ASN A 187 27.44 11.18 11.42
CA ASN A 187 26.59 9.99 11.53
C ASN A 187 26.64 9.09 10.27
N LYS A 188 27.69 9.21 9.44
CA LYS A 188 27.77 8.56 8.12
C LYS A 188 27.48 7.06 8.16
N ASN A 189 28.05 6.33 9.12
CA ASN A 189 27.88 4.87 9.24
C ASN A 189 26.43 4.50 9.59
N LEU A 190 25.74 5.33 10.38
CA LEU A 190 24.34 5.11 10.73
C LEU A 190 23.42 5.34 9.53
N LEU A 191 23.66 6.42 8.78
CA LEU A 191 22.91 6.73 7.56
C LEU A 191 23.14 5.68 6.47
N LEU A 192 24.37 5.23 6.29
CA LEU A 192 24.71 4.11 5.40
C LEU A 192 23.96 2.84 5.82
N ALA A 193 23.93 2.52 7.12
CA ALA A 193 23.19 1.36 7.59
C ALA A 193 21.68 1.49 7.33
N PHE A 194 21.08 2.68 7.50
CA PHE A 194 19.68 2.89 7.12
C PHE A 194 19.44 2.63 5.63
N GLY A 195 20.32 3.15 4.77
CA GLY A 195 20.26 2.91 3.33
C GLY A 195 20.38 1.43 2.97
N LEU A 196 21.34 0.72 3.57
CA LEU A 196 21.58 -0.70 3.32
C LEU A 196 20.42 -1.58 3.80
N ILE A 197 19.87 -1.33 5.00
CA ILE A 197 18.71 -2.09 5.49
C ILE A 197 17.48 -1.81 4.62
N THR A 198 17.28 -0.56 4.21
CA THR A 198 16.19 -0.18 3.30
C THR A 198 16.33 -0.92 1.97
N LEU A 199 17.52 -0.91 1.38
CA LEU A 199 17.82 -1.62 0.13
C LEU A 199 17.57 -3.12 0.26
N LEU A 200 18.05 -3.73 1.36
CA LEU A 200 17.86 -5.15 1.65
C LEU A 200 16.38 -5.53 1.73
N SER A 201 15.57 -4.75 2.44
CA SER A 201 14.12 -4.97 2.52
C SER A 201 13.36 -4.63 1.24
N SER A 202 14.01 -3.98 0.28
CA SER A 202 13.43 -3.46 -0.98
C SER A 202 13.91 -4.19 -2.23
N LEU A 203 14.71 -5.26 -2.10
CA LEU A 203 15.26 -6.00 -3.23
C LEU A 203 14.21 -6.43 -4.28
N PRO A 204 12.99 -6.91 -3.90
CA PRO A 204 11.96 -7.25 -4.87
C PRO A 204 11.51 -6.08 -5.78
N LEU A 205 11.65 -4.83 -5.33
CA LEU A 205 11.19 -3.65 -6.09
C LEU A 205 12.03 -3.38 -7.36
N PHE A 206 13.26 -3.89 -7.40
CA PHE A 206 14.18 -3.70 -8.52
C PHE A 206 13.95 -4.68 -9.69
N MET A 207 12.98 -5.59 -9.56
CA MET A 207 12.53 -6.45 -10.65
C MET A 207 11.63 -5.68 -11.64
N ARG A 208 11.42 -6.20 -12.84
CA ARG A 208 10.38 -5.70 -13.76
C ARG A 208 8.99 -6.00 -13.16
N GLY A 209 8.02 -5.09 -13.30
CA GLY A 209 6.68 -5.27 -12.72
C GLY A 209 6.63 -5.50 -11.20
N ILE A 210 5.48 -5.94 -10.71
CA ILE A 210 5.27 -6.38 -9.32
C ILE A 210 4.33 -7.59 -9.31
N LEU A 211 4.50 -8.51 -8.36
CA LEU A 211 3.59 -9.64 -8.21
C LEU A 211 2.16 -9.14 -8.00
N ASN A 212 1.19 -9.72 -8.70
CA ASN A 212 -0.23 -9.45 -8.47
C ASN A 212 -0.67 -10.04 -7.12
N GLY A 213 -0.39 -9.31 -6.05
CA GLY A 213 -0.73 -9.74 -4.70
C GLY A 213 -2.23 -9.74 -4.45
N HIS A 214 -2.66 -10.44 -3.39
CA HIS A 214 -4.08 -10.65 -3.05
C HIS A 214 -4.91 -9.35 -3.04
N ASP A 215 -4.32 -8.26 -2.55
CA ASP A 215 -4.99 -6.96 -2.39
C ASP A 215 -4.46 -5.86 -3.33
N LEU A 216 -3.60 -6.21 -4.31
CA LEU A 216 -2.88 -5.22 -5.11
C LEU A 216 -3.84 -4.30 -5.89
N THR A 217 -4.69 -4.87 -6.75
CA THR A 217 -5.61 -4.10 -7.61
C THR A 217 -6.52 -3.19 -6.79
N PHE A 218 -7.02 -3.68 -5.66
CA PHE A 218 -7.82 -2.89 -4.72
C PHE A 218 -7.08 -1.66 -4.19
N HIS A 219 -5.84 -1.83 -3.76
CA HIS A 219 -5.06 -0.71 -3.26
C HIS A 219 -4.57 0.24 -4.36
N LEU A 220 -4.31 -0.27 -5.58
CA LEU A 220 -4.04 0.58 -6.74
C LEU A 220 -5.26 1.45 -7.06
N LEU A 221 -6.46 0.88 -7.12
CA LEU A 221 -7.70 1.65 -7.36
C LEU A 221 -8.01 2.66 -6.25
N ARG A 222 -7.62 2.39 -5.00
CA ARG A 222 -7.69 3.40 -3.93
C ARG A 222 -6.74 4.57 -4.19
N ILE A 223 -5.50 4.30 -4.60
CA ILE A 223 -4.52 5.34 -4.95
C ILE A 223 -5.00 6.16 -6.16
N GLU A 224 -5.45 5.48 -7.21
CA GLU A 224 -5.97 6.12 -8.42
C GLU A 224 -7.23 6.93 -8.14
N GLY A 225 -8.14 6.40 -7.31
CA GLY A 225 -9.34 7.09 -6.88
C GLY A 225 -9.04 8.38 -6.11
N ILE A 226 -8.09 8.33 -5.18
CA ILE A 226 -7.64 9.55 -4.48
C ILE A 226 -7.01 10.53 -5.46
N ALA A 227 -6.19 10.05 -6.40
CA ALA A 227 -5.58 10.90 -7.42
C ALA A 227 -6.62 11.57 -8.32
N GLU A 228 -7.70 10.88 -8.66
CA GLU A 228 -8.81 11.41 -9.44
C GLU A 228 -9.58 12.49 -8.66
N GLU A 229 -9.94 12.22 -7.41
CA GLU A 229 -10.61 13.22 -6.57
C GLU A 229 -9.72 14.43 -6.24
N MET A 230 -8.39 14.25 -6.18
CA MET A 230 -7.44 15.37 -6.10
C MET A 230 -7.48 16.26 -7.35
N ARG A 231 -7.63 15.68 -8.55
CA ARG A 231 -7.81 16.44 -9.81
C ARG A 231 -9.16 17.16 -9.81
N ASN A 232 -10.19 16.54 -9.25
CA ASN A 232 -11.54 17.09 -9.13
C ASN A 232 -11.71 18.05 -7.94
N HIS A 233 -10.64 18.33 -7.18
CA HIS A 233 -10.66 19.19 -5.99
C HIS A 233 -11.62 18.73 -4.87
N ASN A 234 -11.92 17.44 -4.78
CA ASN A 234 -12.79 16.83 -3.79
C ASN A 234 -11.98 16.25 -2.62
N LEU A 235 -11.51 17.12 -1.73
CA LEU A 235 -10.69 16.74 -0.57
C LEU A 235 -11.36 17.14 0.76
N PRO A 236 -11.30 16.29 1.81
CA PRO A 236 -10.80 14.91 1.81
C PRO A 236 -11.74 13.96 1.04
N VAL A 237 -11.17 12.93 0.41
CA VAL A 237 -11.92 11.93 -0.36
C VAL A 237 -12.82 11.12 0.56
N ARG A 238 -14.07 10.93 0.14
CA ARG A 238 -15.09 10.11 0.84
C ARG A 238 -15.67 9.06 -0.10
N ILE A 239 -16.21 9.52 -1.22
CA ILE A 239 -16.66 8.68 -2.32
C ILE A 239 -15.69 8.93 -3.48
N SER A 240 -15.10 7.86 -4.00
CA SER A 240 -14.21 7.94 -5.15
C SER A 240 -15.02 7.71 -6.43
N SER A 241 -15.06 8.70 -7.32
CA SER A 241 -15.79 8.64 -8.59
C SER A 241 -15.21 7.65 -9.59
N LEU A 242 -13.92 7.30 -9.47
CA LEU A 242 -13.28 6.33 -10.37
C LEU A 242 -13.92 4.94 -10.34
N TRP A 243 -14.43 4.54 -9.17
CA TRP A 243 -14.89 3.17 -8.97
C TRP A 243 -16.17 2.89 -9.74
N MET A 244 -16.30 1.65 -10.20
CA MET A 244 -17.46 1.18 -10.95
C MET A 244 -17.73 2.04 -12.19
N ASP A 245 -16.69 2.37 -12.95
CA ASP A 245 -16.75 3.18 -14.18
C ASP A 245 -17.51 4.51 -14.03
N GLY A 246 -17.37 5.19 -12.89
CA GLY A 246 -17.96 6.52 -12.67
C GLY A 246 -19.11 6.56 -11.65
N TYR A 247 -19.65 5.41 -11.22
CA TYR A 247 -20.80 5.37 -10.31
C TYR A 247 -20.45 5.73 -8.87
N GLY A 248 -19.18 5.53 -8.50
CA GLY A 248 -18.63 5.97 -7.22
C GLY A 248 -18.75 4.92 -6.11
N TYR A 249 -17.71 4.83 -5.28
CA TYR A 249 -17.65 3.86 -4.16
C TYR A 249 -17.10 4.50 -2.88
N PRO A 250 -17.75 4.30 -1.70
CA PRO A 250 -17.39 4.98 -0.44
C PRO A 250 -16.21 4.33 0.31
N VAL A 251 -15.23 3.76 -0.41
CA VAL A 251 -14.11 3.03 0.21
C VAL A 251 -13.28 3.90 1.16
N SER A 252 -13.12 5.19 0.85
CA SER A 252 -12.36 6.17 1.63
C SER A 252 -13.03 6.58 2.94
N VAL A 253 -14.29 6.19 3.16
CA VAL A 253 -14.96 6.32 4.46
C VAL A 253 -14.60 5.15 5.38
N PHE A 254 -14.58 3.94 4.83
CA PHE A 254 -14.36 2.71 5.60
C PHE A 254 -12.88 2.34 5.78
N TYR A 255 -11.99 2.88 4.92
CA TYR A 255 -10.55 2.66 5.01
C TYR A 255 -9.75 3.94 5.23
N GLY A 256 -8.71 3.83 6.06
CA GLY A 256 -7.76 4.90 6.29
C GLY A 256 -6.86 5.18 5.08
N ASP A 257 -6.89 6.41 4.58
CA ASP A 257 -6.22 6.82 3.33
C ASP A 257 -4.99 7.72 3.54
N ILE A 258 -4.68 8.16 4.76
CA ILE A 258 -3.73 9.27 4.99
C ILE A 258 -2.37 9.06 4.32
N LEU A 259 -1.85 7.82 4.33
CA LEU A 259 -0.57 7.49 3.70
C LEU A 259 -0.67 7.27 2.18
N LEU A 260 -1.88 7.03 1.64
CA LEU A 260 -2.14 6.87 0.21
C LEU A 260 -2.19 8.19 -0.56
N TYR A 261 -2.36 9.33 0.13
CA TYR A 261 -2.21 10.65 -0.49
C TYR A 261 -0.81 10.88 -1.05
N LEU A 262 0.22 10.26 -0.46
CA LEU A 262 1.60 10.36 -0.96
C LEU A 262 1.75 9.76 -2.36
N PRO A 263 1.41 8.48 -2.62
CA PRO A 263 1.43 7.94 -3.97
C PRO A 263 0.42 8.64 -4.90
N ALA A 264 -0.78 8.99 -4.42
CA ALA A 264 -1.78 9.69 -5.24
C ALA A 264 -1.27 11.03 -5.78
N PHE A 265 -0.49 11.79 -5.00
CA PHE A 265 0.16 13.01 -5.46
C PHE A 265 1.07 12.78 -6.69
N PHE A 266 1.88 11.72 -6.70
CA PHE A 266 2.71 11.39 -7.86
C PHE A 266 1.88 10.94 -9.08
N ARG A 267 0.71 10.34 -8.86
CA ARG A 267 -0.26 10.02 -9.93
C ARG A 267 -0.93 11.25 -10.52
N VAL A 268 -1.16 12.31 -9.74
CA VAL A 268 -1.62 13.61 -10.26
C VAL A 268 -0.58 14.24 -11.19
N ILE A 269 0.71 14.17 -10.82
CA ILE A 269 1.84 14.61 -11.68
C ILE A 269 1.90 13.77 -12.96
N GLY A 270 1.53 12.49 -12.85
CA GLY A 270 1.36 11.56 -13.96
C GLY A 270 2.42 10.48 -14.02
N PHE A 271 3.13 10.14 -12.93
CA PHE A 271 4.03 8.97 -12.88
C PHE A 271 3.25 7.65 -13.06
N PRO A 272 3.79 6.60 -13.72
CA PRO A 272 3.04 5.36 -13.97
C PRO A 272 2.57 4.65 -12.69
N VAL A 273 1.46 3.90 -12.75
CA VAL A 273 0.81 3.25 -11.59
C VAL A 273 1.80 2.40 -10.80
N ILE A 274 2.44 1.40 -11.43
CA ILE A 274 3.39 0.52 -10.74
C ILE A 274 4.65 1.28 -10.28
N THR A 275 5.09 2.30 -11.03
CA THR A 275 6.26 3.10 -10.61
C THR A 275 5.99 3.82 -9.30
N VAL A 276 4.81 4.45 -9.18
CA VAL A 276 4.40 5.13 -7.94
C VAL A 276 4.28 4.15 -6.80
N TYR A 277 3.68 2.98 -7.02
CA TYR A 277 3.53 1.97 -5.98
C TYR A 277 4.90 1.45 -5.48
N LYS A 278 5.87 1.23 -6.38
CA LYS A 278 7.25 0.88 -6.00
C LYS A 278 7.95 1.98 -5.21
N MET A 279 7.83 3.23 -5.65
CA MET A 279 8.37 4.39 -4.92
C MET A 279 7.77 4.47 -3.50
N TYR A 280 6.47 4.22 -3.39
CA TYR A 280 5.75 4.18 -2.12
C TYR A 280 6.28 3.08 -1.20
N LEU A 281 6.40 1.83 -1.67
CA LEU A 281 6.95 0.72 -0.88
C LEU A 281 8.38 0.99 -0.41
N PHE A 282 9.24 1.51 -1.29
CA PHE A 282 10.61 1.89 -0.94
C PHE A 282 10.64 2.97 0.16
N PHE A 283 9.80 4.00 0.02
CA PHE A 283 9.69 5.06 1.01
C PHE A 283 9.20 4.53 2.35
N LEU A 284 8.20 3.66 2.39
CA LEU A 284 7.71 3.08 3.63
C LEU A 284 8.73 2.15 4.30
N ASN A 285 9.52 1.39 3.54
CA ASN A 285 10.64 0.63 4.10
C ASN A 285 11.67 1.55 4.76
N PHE A 286 12.03 2.66 4.10
CA PHE A 286 12.94 3.65 4.67
C PHE A 286 12.41 4.25 5.98
N ILE A 287 11.14 4.65 6.00
CA ILE A 287 10.48 5.17 7.20
C ILE A 287 10.38 4.10 8.30
N ALA A 288 10.10 2.84 7.96
CA ALA A 288 10.07 1.72 8.90
C ALA A 288 11.42 1.55 9.61
N VAL A 289 12.53 1.59 8.87
CA VAL A 289 13.89 1.49 9.42
C VAL A 289 14.16 2.61 10.41
N ILE A 290 13.81 3.86 10.06
CA ILE A 290 14.01 5.02 10.93
C ILE A 290 13.16 4.92 12.20
N ILE A 291 11.86 4.65 12.06
CA ILE A 291 10.94 4.56 13.21
C ILE A 291 11.37 3.44 14.15
N ALA A 292 11.68 2.26 13.61
CA ALA A 292 12.15 1.12 14.38
C ALA A 292 13.45 1.47 15.13
N PHE A 293 14.45 2.02 14.44
CA PHE A 293 15.71 2.42 15.06
C PHE A 293 15.50 3.44 16.19
N VAL A 294 14.72 4.51 15.94
CA VAL A 294 14.49 5.56 16.94
C VAL A 294 13.77 4.99 18.17
N CYS A 295 12.78 4.11 17.96
CA CYS A 295 12.04 3.49 19.05
C CYS A 295 12.93 2.55 19.87
N PHE A 296 13.64 1.64 19.21
CA PHE A 296 14.52 0.69 19.90
C PHE A 296 15.72 1.38 20.56
N TYR A 297 16.26 2.44 19.96
CA TYR A 297 17.33 3.23 20.60
C TYR A 297 16.84 3.90 21.88
N LYS A 298 15.61 4.42 21.92
CA LYS A 298 15.02 5.00 23.14
C LYS A 298 14.73 3.98 24.24
N ILE A 299 14.64 2.68 23.91
CA ILE A 299 14.40 1.59 24.85
C ILE A 299 15.73 1.04 25.38
N PHE A 300 16.65 0.71 24.48
CA PHE A 300 17.89 0.00 24.82
C PHE A 300 19.11 0.91 25.02
N SER A 301 19.03 2.18 24.59
CA SER A 301 20.12 3.17 24.67
C SER A 301 21.45 2.74 24.01
N ASP A 302 21.41 1.73 23.14
CA ASP A 302 22.57 1.21 22.43
C ASP A 302 22.30 1.25 20.92
N LYS A 303 23.16 1.98 20.18
CA LYS A 303 22.97 2.19 18.73
C LYS A 303 23.12 0.89 17.94
N LYS A 304 24.03 -0.01 18.33
CA LYS A 304 24.27 -1.27 17.61
C LYS A 304 23.09 -2.20 17.78
N THR A 305 22.61 -2.38 19.01
CA THR A 305 21.40 -3.15 19.31
C THR A 305 20.20 -2.56 18.59
N ALA A 306 19.97 -1.25 18.67
CA ALA A 306 18.83 -0.61 18.01
C ALA A 306 18.84 -0.79 16.48
N LEU A 307 20.02 -0.69 15.85
CA LEU A 307 20.18 -0.90 14.42
C LEU A 307 19.92 -2.37 14.03
N LEU A 308 20.43 -3.32 14.82
CA LEU A 308 20.20 -4.74 14.59
C LEU A 308 18.71 -5.09 14.73
N LEU A 309 18.02 -4.54 15.74
CA LEU A 309 16.58 -4.73 15.91
C LEU A 309 15.77 -4.10 14.78
N ALA A 310 16.18 -2.92 14.28
CA ALA A 310 15.55 -2.31 13.11
C ALA A 310 15.70 -3.18 11.85
N MET A 311 16.90 -3.75 11.63
CA MET A 311 17.14 -4.70 10.54
C MET A 311 16.22 -5.92 10.68
N VAL A 312 16.27 -6.61 11.82
CA VAL A 312 15.46 -7.82 12.07
C VAL A 312 13.97 -7.56 11.90
N TYR A 313 13.47 -6.42 12.40
CA TYR A 313 12.06 -6.05 12.29
C TYR A 313 11.63 -5.78 10.83
N THR A 314 12.45 -5.05 10.08
CA THR A 314 12.11 -4.64 8.70
C THR A 314 12.27 -5.77 7.68
N THR A 315 13.16 -6.74 7.95
CA THR A 315 13.36 -7.94 7.12
C THR A 315 12.66 -9.17 7.69
N ALA A 316 11.71 -9.01 8.63
CA ALA A 316 10.97 -10.13 9.20
C ALA A 316 10.06 -10.78 8.15
N GLY A 317 9.98 -12.11 8.15
CA GLY A 317 9.33 -12.88 7.07
C GLY A 317 7.88 -12.45 6.83
N TYR A 318 7.06 -12.42 7.88
CA TYR A 318 5.67 -12.01 7.78
C TYR A 318 5.47 -10.56 7.29
N ARG A 319 6.39 -9.64 7.65
CA ARG A 319 6.34 -8.27 7.13
C ARG A 319 6.61 -8.23 5.62
N LEU A 320 7.58 -9.00 5.14
CA LEU A 320 7.90 -9.09 3.71
C LEU A 320 6.73 -9.71 2.93
N VAL A 321 6.11 -10.77 3.45
CA VAL A 321 4.88 -11.38 2.89
C VAL A 321 3.77 -10.35 2.75
N ASN A 322 3.54 -9.52 3.76
CA ASN A 322 2.53 -8.45 3.67
C ASN A 322 2.84 -7.41 2.60
N LEU A 323 4.11 -7.06 2.40
CA LEU A 323 4.54 -6.07 1.41
C LEU A 323 4.43 -6.58 -0.02
N TYR A 324 4.96 -7.78 -0.31
CA TYR A 324 5.18 -8.21 -1.69
C TYR A 324 4.33 -9.40 -2.14
N ILE A 325 3.84 -10.23 -1.22
CA ILE A 325 2.93 -11.34 -1.59
C ILE A 325 1.49 -10.91 -1.48
N ARG A 326 1.07 -10.39 -0.32
CA ARG A 326 -0.32 -10.00 -0.10
C ARG A 326 -0.65 -8.64 -0.68
N SER A 327 0.35 -7.73 -0.78
CA SER A 327 0.13 -6.30 -1.01
C SER A 327 -0.90 -5.71 -0.03
N ALA A 328 -0.86 -6.13 1.23
CA ALA A 328 -1.82 -5.74 2.27
C ALA A 328 -1.49 -4.32 2.81
N VAL A 329 -1.79 -3.28 2.01
CA VAL A 329 -1.29 -1.92 2.23
C VAL A 329 -1.68 -1.35 3.59
N GLY A 330 -2.91 -1.55 4.02
CA GLY A 330 -3.35 -1.12 5.35
C GLY A 330 -2.49 -1.76 6.45
N GLU A 331 -2.32 -3.08 6.39
CA GLU A 331 -1.64 -3.85 7.42
C GLU A 331 -0.15 -3.50 7.53
N PHE A 332 0.59 -3.45 6.40
CA PHE A 332 2.01 -3.09 6.46
C PHE A 332 2.23 -1.62 6.82
N CYS A 333 1.28 -0.72 6.53
CA CYS A 333 1.31 0.67 6.99
C CYS A 333 1.13 0.74 8.51
N ALA A 334 0.18 -0.03 9.05
CA ALA A 334 -0.01 -0.17 10.49
C ALA A 334 1.25 -0.69 11.19
N MET A 335 1.99 -1.61 10.55
CA MET A 335 3.26 -2.12 11.08
C MET A 335 4.29 -1.00 11.35
N LEU A 336 4.29 0.12 10.62
CA LEU A 336 5.17 1.27 10.90
C LEU A 336 5.03 1.79 12.33
N PHE A 337 3.83 1.68 12.92
CA PHE A 337 3.50 2.22 14.23
C PHE A 337 3.68 1.21 15.37
N LEU A 338 3.86 -0.09 15.08
CA LEU A 338 4.06 -1.10 16.13
C LEU A 338 5.32 -0.84 17.00
N PRO A 339 6.48 -0.42 16.45
CA PRO A 339 7.62 0.00 17.28
C PRO A 339 7.31 1.22 18.16
N VAL A 340 6.48 2.15 17.69
CA VAL A 340 6.05 3.33 18.47
C VAL A 340 5.20 2.91 19.66
N LEU A 341 4.29 1.96 19.45
CA LEU A 341 3.44 1.39 20.50
C LEU A 341 4.25 0.59 21.52
N ALA A 342 5.22 -0.22 21.07
CA ALA A 342 6.14 -0.91 21.96
C ALA A 342 6.96 0.07 22.82
N LEU A 343 7.44 1.16 22.23
CA LEU A 343 8.10 2.25 22.96
C LEU A 343 7.15 2.89 23.98
N ALA A 344 5.92 3.19 23.59
CA ALA A 344 4.91 3.80 24.46
C ALA A 344 4.65 2.91 25.68
N LEU A 345 4.29 1.64 25.45
CA LEU A 345 4.01 0.69 26.52
C LEU A 345 5.23 0.46 27.41
N TYR A 346 6.41 0.29 26.83
CA TYR A 346 7.65 0.14 27.60
C TYR A 346 7.86 1.33 28.54
N LYS A 347 7.79 2.57 28.02
CA LYS A 347 7.94 3.78 28.84
C LYS A 347 6.83 3.92 29.88
N ILE A 348 5.60 3.54 29.52
CA ILE A 348 4.45 3.68 30.42
C ILE A 348 4.64 2.86 31.70
N TYR A 349 5.19 1.66 31.57
CA TYR A 349 5.34 0.70 32.68
C TYR A 349 6.71 0.71 33.37
N THR A 350 7.70 1.44 32.84
CA THR A 350 9.07 1.47 33.37
C THR A 350 9.52 2.84 33.88
N GLU A 351 8.96 3.94 33.38
CA GLU A 351 9.35 5.27 33.82
C GLU A 351 8.60 5.72 35.09
N GLN A 352 9.23 6.62 35.83
CA GLN A 352 8.61 7.28 36.97
C GLN A 352 7.91 8.57 36.54
N TYR A 353 6.69 8.75 37.02
CA TYR A 353 5.89 9.94 36.74
C TYR A 353 5.98 10.95 37.88
N VAL A 354 7.08 11.72 37.87
CA VAL A 354 7.32 12.82 38.82
C VAL A 354 6.83 14.14 38.23
N GLU A 355 7.11 14.38 36.95
CA GLU A 355 6.75 15.61 36.24
C GLU A 355 5.61 15.41 35.25
N TRP A 356 4.74 16.41 35.11
CA TRP A 356 3.64 16.42 34.13
C TRP A 356 4.12 16.24 32.68
N LYS A 357 5.34 16.68 32.36
CA LYS A 357 5.95 16.52 31.03
C LYS A 357 6.11 15.04 30.66
N VAL A 358 6.38 14.16 31.62
CA VAL A 358 6.50 12.70 31.40
C VAL A 358 5.15 12.11 31.02
N TYR A 359 4.08 12.50 31.72
CA TYR A 359 2.71 12.09 31.38
C TYR A 359 2.35 12.47 29.94
N LYS A 360 2.50 13.75 29.58
CA LYS A 360 2.19 14.24 28.23
C LYS A 360 3.04 13.54 27.17
N ARG A 361 4.33 13.34 27.42
CA ARG A 361 5.22 12.67 26.47
C ARG A 361 4.75 11.24 26.20
N ASN A 362 4.48 10.47 27.24
CA ASN A 362 4.12 9.06 27.09
C ASN A 362 2.71 8.91 26.48
N ALA A 363 1.78 9.81 26.84
CA ALA A 363 0.47 9.90 26.21
C ALA A 363 0.58 10.19 24.71
N ARG A 364 1.40 11.16 24.30
CA ARG A 364 1.60 11.52 22.89
C ARG A 364 2.22 10.42 22.05
N ILE A 365 3.16 9.66 22.61
CA ILE A 365 3.76 8.53 21.89
C ILE A 365 2.71 7.45 21.67
N LEU A 366 1.90 7.14 22.69
CA LEU A 366 0.79 6.19 22.56
C LEU A 366 -0.26 6.69 21.56
N ALA A 367 -0.66 7.96 21.67
CA ALA A 367 -1.65 8.56 20.79
C ALA A 367 -1.20 8.63 19.33
N ALA A 368 0.07 8.96 19.07
CA ALA A 368 0.63 8.93 17.72
C ALA A 368 0.64 7.51 17.13
N GLY A 369 0.97 6.49 17.95
CA GLY A 369 0.89 5.09 17.54
C GLY A 369 -0.54 4.66 17.20
N MET A 370 -1.49 4.91 18.10
CA MET A 370 -2.89 4.52 17.92
C MET A 370 -3.59 5.30 16.79
N ALA A 371 -3.36 6.61 16.69
CA ALA A 371 -3.89 7.41 15.58
C ALA A 371 -3.30 6.94 14.26
N GLY A 372 -2.01 6.60 14.21
CA GLY A 372 -1.37 5.98 13.06
C GLY A 372 -2.10 4.70 12.61
N LEU A 373 -2.37 3.78 13.55
CA LEU A 373 -3.12 2.56 13.26
C LEU A 373 -4.53 2.84 12.75
N ILE A 374 -5.30 3.69 13.44
CA ILE A 374 -6.68 4.02 13.07
C ILE A 374 -6.73 4.64 11.66
N CYS A 375 -5.78 5.51 11.35
CA CYS A 375 -5.73 6.23 10.08
C CYS A 375 -5.18 5.39 8.90
N THR A 376 -4.69 4.17 9.14
CA THR A 376 -4.19 3.29 8.08
C THR A 376 -4.92 1.96 8.00
N HIS A 377 -5.26 1.36 9.14
CA HIS A 377 -5.87 0.03 9.23
C HIS A 377 -6.56 -0.19 10.58
N ILE A 378 -7.88 0.01 10.59
CA ILE A 378 -8.70 -0.06 11.80
C ILE A 378 -8.64 -1.43 12.50
N LEU A 379 -8.55 -2.52 11.74
CA LEU A 379 -8.43 -3.87 12.30
C LEU A 379 -7.12 -4.04 13.10
N SER A 380 -6.01 -3.45 12.65
CA SER A 380 -4.77 -3.45 13.44
C SER A 380 -4.89 -2.62 14.71
N ALA A 381 -5.68 -1.54 14.69
CA ALA A 381 -5.96 -0.74 15.90
C ALA A 381 -6.76 -1.55 16.92
N GLU A 382 -7.78 -2.31 16.48
CA GLU A 382 -8.55 -3.21 17.33
C GLU A 382 -7.66 -4.28 17.97
N MET A 383 -6.85 -4.97 17.15
CA MET A 383 -5.91 -5.98 17.64
C MET A 383 -4.93 -5.42 18.68
N VAL A 384 -4.41 -4.21 18.47
CA VAL A 384 -3.53 -3.56 19.46
C VAL A 384 -4.29 -3.18 20.72
N CYS A 385 -5.54 -2.73 20.64
CA CYS A 385 -6.37 -2.50 21.82
C CYS A 385 -6.55 -3.79 22.63
N PHE A 386 -6.81 -4.92 21.95
CA PHE A 386 -6.90 -6.24 22.60
C PHE A 386 -5.57 -6.64 23.26
N VAL A 387 -4.44 -6.49 22.57
CA VAL A 387 -3.10 -6.75 23.15
C VAL A 387 -2.83 -5.85 24.36
N MET A 388 -3.18 -4.56 24.28
CA MET A 388 -3.04 -3.62 25.39
C MET A 388 -3.92 -4.00 26.57
N ALA A 389 -5.12 -4.52 26.34
CA ALA A 389 -6.00 -5.04 27.38
C ALA A 389 -5.35 -6.25 28.08
N LEU A 390 -4.80 -7.21 27.32
CA LEU A 390 -4.06 -8.34 27.87
C LEU A 390 -2.85 -7.90 28.70
N VAL A 391 -2.04 -6.99 28.19
CA VAL A 391 -0.91 -6.40 28.94
C VAL A 391 -1.40 -5.72 30.21
N SER A 392 -2.53 -4.99 30.13
CA SER A 392 -3.13 -4.29 31.25
C SER A 392 -3.59 -5.23 32.36
N VAL A 393 -4.16 -6.38 32.00
CA VAL A 393 -4.60 -7.45 32.92
C VAL A 393 -3.40 -8.14 33.58
N VAL A 394 -2.39 -8.54 32.81
CA VAL A 394 -1.18 -9.17 33.38
C VAL A 394 -0.44 -8.21 34.32
N LEU A 395 -0.39 -6.92 33.97
CA LEU A 395 0.25 -5.88 34.77
C LEU A 395 -0.73 -5.09 35.65
N TRP A 396 -1.88 -5.68 36.03
CA TRP A 396 -3.00 -4.96 36.67
C TRP A 396 -2.59 -4.03 37.83
N LYS A 397 -1.71 -4.50 38.72
CA LYS A 397 -1.21 -3.69 39.86
C LYS A 397 -0.51 -2.41 39.43
N LYS A 398 0.19 -2.43 38.29
CA LYS A 398 0.83 -1.25 37.69
C LYS A 398 -0.15 -0.44 36.84
N THR A 399 -1.03 -1.11 36.11
CA THR A 399 -1.98 -0.49 35.19
C THR A 399 -3.00 0.38 35.92
N PHE A 400 -3.66 -0.14 36.95
CA PHE A 400 -4.77 0.54 37.63
C PHE A 400 -4.31 1.56 38.69
N CYS A 401 -3.06 2.01 38.62
CA CYS A 401 -2.60 3.13 39.44
C CYS A 401 -3.02 4.47 38.79
N LYS A 402 -3.31 5.47 39.62
CA LYS A 402 -3.71 6.82 39.18
C LYS A 402 -2.75 7.43 38.15
N LYS A 403 -1.46 7.10 38.24
CA LYS A 403 -0.43 7.63 37.33
C LYS A 403 -0.56 7.07 35.92
N VAL A 404 -0.69 5.75 35.77
CA VAL A 404 -0.81 5.10 34.46
C VAL A 404 -2.18 5.36 33.83
N LEU A 405 -3.27 5.30 34.60
CA LEU A 405 -4.61 5.62 34.10
C LEU A 405 -4.71 7.04 33.54
N ARG A 406 -4.06 8.03 34.17
CA ARG A 406 -3.98 9.40 33.63
C ARG A 406 -3.32 9.43 32.25
N VAL A 407 -2.25 8.66 32.03
CA VAL A 407 -1.59 8.60 30.71
C VAL A 407 -2.52 7.99 29.67
N TYR A 408 -3.22 6.91 30.02
CA TYR A 408 -4.18 6.29 29.11
C TYR A 408 -5.33 7.22 28.75
N VAL A 409 -5.93 7.91 29.72
CA VAL A 409 -7.01 8.89 29.45
C VAL A 409 -6.52 10.01 28.52
N LEU A 410 -5.34 10.58 28.80
CA LEU A 410 -4.76 11.60 27.92
C LEU A 410 -4.48 11.06 26.51
N ALA A 411 -3.96 9.84 26.40
CA ALA A 411 -3.66 9.22 25.12
C ALA A 411 -4.94 8.96 24.31
N VAL A 412 -6.03 8.52 24.96
CA VAL A 412 -7.33 8.32 24.30
C VAL A 412 -7.85 9.65 23.76
N LEU A 413 -7.83 10.72 24.57
CA LEU A 413 -8.28 12.04 24.13
C LEU A 413 -7.45 12.57 22.94
N GLU A 414 -6.12 12.48 23.03
CA GLU A 414 -5.23 12.89 21.93
C GLU A 414 -5.44 12.03 20.68
N THR A 415 -5.67 10.72 20.83
CA THR A 415 -5.95 9.80 19.71
C THR A 415 -7.22 10.20 18.99
N LEU A 416 -8.31 10.44 19.72
CA LEU A 416 -9.60 10.84 19.15
C LEU A 416 -9.48 12.14 18.35
N VAL A 417 -8.74 13.13 18.86
CA VAL A 417 -8.49 14.39 18.15
C VAL A 417 -7.66 14.16 16.88
N LEU A 418 -6.56 13.40 16.97
CA LEU A 418 -5.67 13.15 15.83
C LEU A 418 -6.32 12.32 14.72
N SER A 419 -7.29 11.47 15.06
CA SER A 419 -7.98 10.57 14.12
C SER A 419 -9.40 11.01 13.77
N ALA A 420 -9.83 12.19 14.25
CA ALA A 420 -11.19 12.71 14.05
C ALA A 420 -11.61 12.75 12.57
N TYR A 421 -10.68 13.07 11.65
CA TYR A 421 -10.98 13.15 10.22
C TYR A 421 -11.45 11.81 9.62
N PHE A 422 -11.05 10.69 10.24
CA PHE A 422 -11.41 9.33 9.84
C PHE A 422 -12.55 8.79 10.70
N ILE A 423 -12.44 8.88 12.04
CA ILE A 423 -13.42 8.30 12.97
C ILE A 423 -14.81 8.91 12.78
N ILE A 424 -14.92 10.23 12.63
CA ILE A 424 -16.23 10.90 12.52
C ILE A 424 -17.04 10.38 11.34
N PRO A 425 -16.55 10.43 10.08
CA PRO A 425 -17.31 9.91 8.94
C PRO A 425 -17.46 8.39 8.96
N PHE A 426 -16.46 7.65 9.48
CA PHE A 426 -16.57 6.21 9.64
C PHE A 426 -17.75 5.85 10.55
N LEU A 427 -17.86 6.47 11.73
CA LEU A 427 -18.96 6.22 12.66
C LEU A 427 -20.30 6.66 12.10
N ASP A 428 -20.35 7.81 11.41
CA ASP A 428 -21.56 8.30 10.76
C ASP A 428 -22.11 7.27 9.76
N TYR A 429 -21.27 6.80 8.83
CA TYR A 429 -21.67 5.77 7.86
C TYR A 429 -21.98 4.44 8.54
N TYR A 430 -21.17 4.02 9.51
CA TYR A 430 -21.38 2.75 10.19
C TYR A 430 -22.69 2.70 11.00
N MET A 431 -23.13 3.85 11.55
CA MET A 431 -24.35 3.94 12.35
C MET A 431 -25.60 4.26 11.52
N ASN A 432 -25.47 5.07 10.47
CA ASN A 432 -26.60 5.64 9.75
C ASN A 432 -26.83 5.06 8.34
N GLU A 433 -25.84 4.37 7.76
CA GLU A 433 -25.97 3.76 6.43
C GLU A 433 -25.91 2.23 6.50
N THR A 434 -26.87 1.56 5.88
CA THR A 434 -26.86 0.11 5.71
C THR A 434 -26.07 -0.25 4.45
N VAL A 435 -24.85 -0.76 4.65
CA VAL A 435 -24.03 -1.38 3.60
C VAL A 435 -23.93 -2.89 3.80
N THR A 436 -23.62 -3.63 2.73
CA THR A 436 -23.56 -5.10 2.69
C THR A 436 -22.74 -5.70 3.83
N ILE A 437 -21.59 -5.10 4.18
CA ILE A 437 -20.74 -5.62 5.26
C ILE A 437 -21.42 -5.52 6.63
N THR A 438 -22.13 -4.43 6.92
CA THR A 438 -22.87 -4.26 8.19
C THR A 438 -24.01 -5.26 8.30
N SER A 439 -24.74 -5.53 7.22
CA SER A 439 -25.80 -6.56 7.24
C SER A 439 -25.25 -7.98 7.40
N GLN A 440 -24.08 -8.28 6.83
CA GLN A 440 -23.46 -9.61 6.96
C GLN A 440 -22.85 -9.85 8.35
N VAL A 441 -22.33 -8.80 8.99
CA VAL A 441 -21.76 -8.86 10.35
C VAL A 441 -22.83 -9.22 11.39
N ASP A 442 -24.07 -8.78 11.20
CA ASP A 442 -25.16 -9.04 12.14
C ASP A 442 -25.79 -10.44 11.99
N GLU A 443 -25.63 -11.10 10.84
CA GLU A 443 -26.34 -12.35 10.52
C GLU A 443 -25.48 -13.63 10.62
N VAL A 444 -24.15 -13.55 10.47
CA VAL A 444 -23.29 -14.76 10.37
C VAL A 444 -22.13 -14.73 11.37
N ILE A 445 -22.06 -15.76 12.22
CA ILE A 445 -20.90 -16.00 13.08
C ILE A 445 -19.72 -16.41 12.20
N GLN A 446 -18.71 -15.54 12.08
CA GLN A 446 -17.49 -15.84 11.33
C GLN A 446 -16.65 -16.88 12.06
N LYS A 447 -16.51 -18.05 11.44
CA LYS A 447 -15.60 -19.13 11.85
C LYS A 447 -14.27 -18.96 11.14
N ILE A 448 -13.24 -18.62 11.89
CA ILE A 448 -11.92 -18.23 11.37
C ILE A 448 -10.79 -19.15 11.84
N GLN A 449 -11.11 -20.22 12.57
CA GLN A 449 -10.11 -21.14 13.13
C GLN A 449 -9.18 -21.73 12.07
N GLN A 450 -9.75 -22.20 10.96
CA GLN A 450 -9.01 -22.86 9.86
C GLN A 450 -8.01 -21.93 9.17
N GLU A 451 -8.24 -20.63 9.29
CA GLU A 451 -7.37 -19.62 8.75
C GLU A 451 -6.07 -19.63 9.57
N GLY A 452 -6.12 -19.79 10.89
CA GLY A 452 -4.95 -19.74 11.79
C GLY A 452 -3.67 -20.47 11.32
N ALA A 453 -2.51 -19.91 11.69
CA ALA A 453 -1.23 -20.45 11.28
C ALA A 453 -0.92 -21.78 11.97
N TYR A 454 -0.49 -22.79 11.22
CA TYR A 454 -0.06 -24.05 11.83
C TYR A 454 1.25 -23.85 12.58
N LEU A 455 1.43 -24.56 13.70
CA LEU A 455 2.66 -24.46 14.51
C LEU A 455 3.93 -24.72 13.67
N GLY A 456 3.87 -25.66 12.72
CA GLY A 456 4.97 -25.94 11.79
C GLY A 456 5.32 -24.76 10.88
N GLN A 457 4.33 -23.96 10.44
CA GLN A 457 4.55 -22.81 9.56
C GLN A 457 5.42 -21.73 10.22
N TYR A 458 5.39 -21.61 11.55
CA TYR A 458 6.31 -20.69 12.24
C TYR A 458 7.77 -21.05 12.02
N PHE A 459 8.10 -22.33 11.80
CA PHE A 459 9.45 -22.85 11.59
C PHE A 459 9.75 -23.23 10.11
N SER A 460 8.78 -23.14 9.22
CA SER A 460 8.93 -23.39 7.78
C SER A 460 9.65 -22.25 7.06
N PHE A 461 10.90 -21.95 7.45
CA PHE A 461 11.64 -20.78 6.96
C PHE A 461 11.94 -20.80 5.45
N PHE A 462 11.91 -21.98 4.83
CA PHE A 462 12.25 -22.22 3.42
C PHE A 462 11.05 -22.64 2.58
N GLN A 463 9.83 -22.50 3.10
CA GLN A 463 8.61 -22.69 2.32
C GLN A 463 8.42 -21.53 1.35
N SER A 464 7.78 -21.79 0.20
CA SER A 464 7.32 -20.72 -0.69
C SER A 464 6.48 -19.72 0.07
N MET A 465 6.77 -18.44 -0.12
CA MET A 465 6.08 -17.35 0.56
C MET A 465 4.78 -17.02 -0.17
N ALA A 466 4.71 -17.29 -1.48
CA ALA A 466 3.52 -17.19 -2.28
C ALA A 466 2.53 -18.32 -1.96
N GLY A 467 1.24 -18.02 -2.03
CA GLY A 467 0.18 -18.96 -1.74
C GLY A 467 -1.03 -18.26 -1.13
N ALA A 468 -2.11 -19.01 -0.93
CA ALA A 468 -3.32 -18.53 -0.30
C ALA A 468 -3.49 -19.16 1.09
N SER A 469 -4.63 -18.93 1.73
CA SER A 469 -5.01 -19.75 2.89
C SER A 469 -5.74 -21.00 2.40
N LEU A 470 -5.01 -22.11 2.28
CA LEU A 470 -5.51 -23.38 1.76
C LEU A 470 -5.34 -24.50 2.79
N HIS A 471 -6.13 -25.57 2.66
CA HIS A 471 -6.00 -26.73 3.56
C HIS A 471 -4.71 -27.54 3.33
N HIS A 472 -4.18 -27.58 2.11
CA HIS A 472 -2.93 -28.28 1.80
C HIS A 472 -1.71 -27.37 2.00
N LEU A 473 -0.72 -27.84 2.78
CA LEU A 473 0.46 -27.04 3.14
C LEU A 473 1.25 -26.51 1.93
N SER A 474 1.28 -27.23 0.82
CA SER A 474 2.02 -26.83 -0.39
C SER A 474 1.48 -25.56 -1.05
N GLY A 475 0.21 -25.23 -0.82
CA GLY A 475 -0.43 -24.01 -1.35
C GLY A 475 -0.62 -22.90 -0.32
N ARG A 476 -0.20 -23.11 0.94
CA ARG A 476 -0.30 -22.09 1.99
C ARG A 476 0.82 -21.06 1.86
N MET A 477 0.49 -19.78 2.04
CA MET A 477 1.50 -18.73 2.15
C MET A 477 2.44 -18.94 3.35
N GLY A 478 3.65 -18.38 3.26
CA GLY A 478 4.63 -18.40 4.34
C GLY A 478 4.18 -17.60 5.56
N LEU A 479 3.71 -18.28 6.61
CA LEU A 479 3.23 -17.67 7.86
C LEU A 479 4.27 -17.77 8.98
N THR A 480 5.46 -17.20 8.78
CA THR A 480 6.55 -17.20 9.78
C THR A 480 6.93 -15.80 10.25
N PRO A 481 7.16 -15.58 11.57
CA PRO A 481 7.86 -14.38 12.05
C PRO A 481 9.26 -14.21 11.43
N GLY A 482 9.88 -15.31 11.00
CA GLY A 482 11.23 -15.37 10.46
C GLY A 482 12.22 -16.05 11.41
N MET A 483 13.26 -16.65 10.82
CA MET A 483 14.22 -17.51 11.52
C MET A 483 14.88 -16.86 12.73
N VAL A 484 15.35 -15.60 12.60
CA VAL A 484 15.99 -14.89 13.72
C VAL A 484 15.05 -14.74 14.90
N LEU A 485 13.79 -14.35 14.66
CA LEU A 485 12.80 -14.15 15.71
C LEU A 485 12.39 -15.47 16.37
N MET A 486 12.27 -16.55 15.59
CA MET A 486 11.97 -17.87 16.15
C MET A 486 13.14 -18.47 16.94
N LEU A 487 14.39 -18.31 16.47
CA LEU A 487 15.57 -18.71 17.24
C LEU A 487 15.71 -17.89 18.53
N THR A 488 15.34 -16.61 18.50
CA THR A 488 15.25 -15.75 19.69
C THR A 488 14.27 -16.33 20.71
N LEU A 489 13.09 -16.77 20.28
CA LEU A 489 12.10 -17.40 21.13
C LEU A 489 12.65 -18.69 21.77
N VAL A 490 13.27 -19.56 20.98
CA VAL A 490 13.89 -20.81 21.48
C VAL A 490 14.95 -20.51 22.53
N ALA A 491 15.87 -19.58 22.26
CA ALA A 491 16.90 -19.18 23.22
C ALA A 491 16.31 -18.63 24.52
N ALA A 492 15.25 -17.81 24.44
CA ALA A 492 14.58 -17.26 25.61
C ALA A 492 13.85 -18.33 26.43
N VAL A 493 13.17 -19.28 25.77
CA VAL A 493 12.49 -20.40 26.44
C VAL A 493 13.51 -21.28 27.18
N VAL A 494 14.65 -21.60 26.55
CA VAL A 494 15.74 -22.34 27.21
C VAL A 494 16.24 -21.61 28.46
N LEU A 495 16.42 -20.28 28.40
CA LEU A 495 16.82 -19.49 29.57
C LEU A 495 15.77 -19.49 30.68
N CYS A 496 14.48 -19.45 30.33
CA CYS A 496 13.37 -19.51 31.29
C CYS A 496 13.30 -20.89 31.98
N ILE A 497 13.46 -21.98 31.21
CA ILE A 497 13.49 -23.36 31.75
C ILE A 497 14.67 -23.53 32.70
N GLN A 498 15.84 -23.00 32.33
CA GLN A 498 17.03 -23.01 33.18
C GLN A 498 16.95 -22.05 34.38
N LYS A 499 15.87 -21.27 34.51
CA LYS A 499 15.68 -20.22 35.55
C LYS A 499 16.82 -19.20 35.57
N LYS A 500 17.47 -18.95 34.43
CA LYS A 500 18.55 -17.96 34.24
C LYS A 500 18.07 -16.67 33.57
N ASP A 501 16.76 -16.55 33.38
CA ASP A 501 16.13 -15.41 32.74
C ASP A 501 15.99 -14.20 33.67
N THR A 502 15.61 -13.06 33.11
CA THR A 502 15.22 -11.86 33.87
C THR A 502 13.70 -11.67 33.80
N PRO A 503 13.06 -10.95 34.75
CA PRO A 503 11.62 -10.71 34.71
C PRO A 503 11.12 -10.10 33.39
N LEU A 504 11.93 -9.24 32.75
CA LEU A 504 11.61 -8.68 31.44
C LEU A 504 11.69 -9.74 30.34
N ILE A 505 12.76 -10.55 30.30
CA ILE A 505 12.86 -11.66 29.33
C ILE A 505 11.66 -12.59 29.49
N ARG A 506 11.31 -13.00 30.72
CA ARG A 506 10.13 -13.84 31.00
C ARG A 506 8.83 -13.23 30.47
N CYS A 507 8.61 -11.95 30.73
CA CYS A 507 7.42 -11.23 30.30
C CYS A 507 7.32 -11.20 28.77
N PHE A 508 8.40 -10.83 28.07
CA PHE A 508 8.41 -10.77 26.61
C PHE A 508 8.36 -12.16 25.97
N THR A 509 8.95 -13.19 26.59
CA THR A 509 8.77 -14.59 26.17
C THR A 509 7.30 -15.00 26.28
N PHE A 510 6.66 -14.72 27.42
CA PHE A 510 5.24 -15.04 27.63
C PHE A 510 4.35 -14.38 26.58
N PHE A 511 4.49 -13.07 26.34
CA PHE A 511 3.69 -12.39 25.32
C PHE A 511 4.01 -12.85 23.90
N SER A 512 5.26 -13.21 23.59
CA SER A 512 5.62 -13.77 22.29
C SER A 512 4.92 -15.10 22.04
N VAL A 513 4.95 -16.03 23.02
CA VAL A 513 4.25 -17.31 22.94
C VAL A 513 2.74 -17.10 22.86
N LEU A 514 2.18 -16.21 23.69
CA LEU A 514 0.75 -15.92 23.71
C LEU A 514 0.26 -15.37 22.36
N MET A 515 0.99 -14.44 21.74
CA MET A 515 0.60 -13.90 20.43
C MET A 515 0.69 -14.96 19.32
N LEU A 516 1.71 -15.82 19.35
CA LEU A 516 1.82 -16.94 18.41
C LEU A 516 0.73 -17.99 18.63
N PHE A 517 0.30 -18.21 19.87
CA PHE A 517 -0.83 -19.08 20.17
C PHE A 517 -2.13 -18.49 19.63
N ILE A 518 -2.40 -17.20 19.89
CA ILE A 518 -3.60 -16.51 19.37
C ILE A 518 -3.61 -16.47 17.83
N ALA A 519 -2.43 -16.38 17.22
CA ALA A 519 -2.28 -16.40 15.77
C ALA A 519 -2.48 -17.77 15.11
N SER A 520 -2.44 -18.85 15.90
CA SER A 520 -2.52 -20.21 15.38
C SER A 520 -3.96 -20.72 15.27
N ASP A 521 -4.09 -21.82 14.55
CA ASP A 521 -5.30 -22.65 14.49
C ASP A 521 -5.58 -23.42 15.80
N LEU A 522 -4.71 -23.30 16.81
CA LEU A 522 -4.88 -23.93 18.12
C LEU A 522 -5.69 -23.06 19.08
N PHE A 523 -5.69 -21.74 18.91
CA PHE A 523 -6.53 -20.86 19.71
C PHE A 523 -7.99 -21.07 19.32
N PRO A 524 -8.91 -21.26 20.29
CA PRO A 524 -10.27 -21.74 20.02
C PRO A 524 -11.20 -20.62 19.50
N TRP A 525 -10.83 -19.98 18.38
CA TRP A 525 -11.57 -18.93 17.70
C TRP A 525 -13.03 -19.29 17.46
N ASP A 526 -13.32 -20.45 16.87
CA ASP A 526 -14.68 -20.83 16.50
C ASP A 526 -15.55 -21.09 17.74
N HIS A 527 -14.96 -21.70 18.76
CA HIS A 527 -15.65 -21.92 20.03
C HIS A 527 -15.97 -20.58 20.70
N LEU A 528 -15.02 -19.65 20.73
CA LEU A 528 -15.22 -18.34 21.33
C LEU A 528 -16.27 -17.52 20.57
N ALA A 529 -16.21 -17.51 19.24
CA ALA A 529 -17.17 -16.80 18.39
C ALA A 529 -18.60 -17.36 18.54
N THR A 530 -18.73 -18.69 18.69
CA THR A 530 -20.04 -19.34 18.82
C THR A 530 -20.68 -19.14 20.20
N HIS A 531 -19.88 -19.15 21.27
CA HIS A 531 -20.39 -19.19 22.64
C HIS A 531 -20.37 -17.84 23.36
N TYR A 532 -19.56 -16.88 22.91
CA TYR A 532 -19.38 -15.61 23.59
C TYR A 532 -19.51 -14.42 22.62
N ARG A 533 -20.33 -13.43 22.98
CA ARG A 533 -20.51 -12.21 22.17
C ARG A 533 -19.21 -11.46 21.92
N TRP A 534 -18.32 -11.40 22.92
CA TRP A 534 -17.01 -10.79 22.76
C TRP A 534 -16.09 -11.60 21.83
N GLY A 535 -16.28 -12.93 21.77
CA GLY A 535 -15.55 -13.79 20.83
C GLY A 535 -15.98 -13.53 19.39
N ALA A 536 -17.28 -13.31 19.16
CA ALA A 536 -17.83 -12.95 17.84
C ALA A 536 -17.37 -11.55 17.37
N LEU A 537 -17.15 -10.62 18.30
CA LEU A 537 -16.52 -9.33 17.99
C LEU A 537 -15.05 -9.50 17.60
N LEU A 538 -14.29 -10.34 18.34
CA LEU A 538 -12.87 -10.55 18.03
C LEU A 538 -12.63 -11.34 16.73
N SER A 539 -13.60 -12.14 16.26
CA SER A 539 -13.47 -12.85 14.99
C SER A 539 -13.56 -11.95 13.76
N GLN A 540 -13.93 -10.67 13.93
CA GLN A 540 -13.87 -9.64 12.87
C GLN A 540 -12.45 -9.37 12.38
N VAL A 541 -11.42 -9.87 13.08
CA VAL A 541 -10.04 -9.89 12.59
C VAL A 541 -9.90 -10.70 11.28
N GLN A 542 -10.89 -11.53 10.90
CA GLN A 542 -10.97 -12.41 9.73
C GLN A 542 -9.90 -13.51 9.66
N PHE A 543 -8.66 -13.17 9.98
CA PHE A 543 -7.49 -13.98 9.78
C PHE A 543 -6.63 -13.99 11.04
N PRO A 544 -6.68 -15.05 11.86
CA PRO A 544 -5.91 -15.14 13.10
C PRO A 544 -4.42 -14.90 12.91
N TRP A 545 -3.83 -15.35 11.79
CA TRP A 545 -2.41 -15.16 11.51
C TRP A 545 -1.97 -13.69 11.49
N ARG A 546 -2.88 -12.71 11.39
CA ARG A 546 -2.55 -11.28 11.55
C ARG A 546 -1.86 -11.01 12.88
N TYR A 547 -2.12 -11.80 13.93
CA TYR A 547 -1.44 -11.71 15.22
C TYR A 547 0.05 -12.08 15.17
N ILE A 548 0.56 -12.70 14.09
CA ILE A 548 2.00 -12.81 13.82
C ILE A 548 2.64 -11.42 13.75
N GLY A 549 1.95 -10.44 13.18
CA GLY A 549 2.34 -9.03 13.20
C GLY A 549 2.66 -8.51 14.60
N MET A 550 1.79 -8.85 15.57
CA MET A 550 1.94 -8.49 16.97
C MET A 550 3.02 -9.33 17.66
N ALA A 551 3.13 -10.61 17.33
CA ALA A 551 4.18 -11.47 17.84
C ALA A 551 5.58 -10.94 17.46
N MET A 552 5.76 -10.45 16.22
CA MET A 552 7.04 -9.92 15.75
C MET A 552 7.56 -8.76 16.61
N ILE A 553 6.70 -7.87 17.09
CA ILE A 553 7.16 -6.76 17.93
C ILE A 553 7.59 -7.22 19.32
N PHE A 554 6.88 -8.19 19.92
CA PHE A 554 7.30 -8.80 21.19
C PHE A 554 8.60 -9.60 21.04
N LEU A 555 8.74 -10.38 19.95
CA LEU A 555 9.95 -11.14 19.64
C LEU A 555 11.16 -10.23 19.37
N THR A 556 10.95 -9.11 18.68
CA THR A 556 12.02 -8.12 18.44
C THR A 556 12.47 -7.46 19.75
N MET A 557 11.53 -7.10 20.62
CA MET A 557 11.84 -6.59 21.95
C MET A 557 12.57 -7.63 22.82
N LEU A 558 12.13 -8.90 22.75
CA LEU A 558 12.78 -10.04 23.40
C LEU A 558 14.24 -10.19 22.97
N LEU A 559 14.51 -10.12 21.66
CA LEU A 559 15.88 -10.12 21.12
C LEU A 559 16.71 -8.98 21.71
N GLY A 560 16.15 -7.78 21.81
CA GLY A 560 16.84 -6.64 22.42
C GLY A 560 17.22 -6.86 23.88
N PHE A 561 16.34 -7.47 24.67
CA PHE A 561 16.63 -7.82 26.06
C PHE A 561 17.65 -8.95 26.18
N LEU A 562 17.62 -9.94 25.30
CA LEU A 562 18.64 -11.01 25.25
C LEU A 562 20.02 -10.45 24.91
N LEU A 563 20.12 -9.60 23.88
CA LEU A 563 21.39 -8.95 23.52
C LEU A 563 21.93 -8.08 24.67
N SER A 564 21.03 -7.35 25.35
CA SER A 564 21.39 -6.56 26.54
C SER A 564 21.86 -7.43 27.70
N TYR A 565 21.25 -8.61 27.87
CA TYR A 565 21.62 -9.59 28.89
C TYR A 565 23.00 -10.20 28.61
N CYS A 566 23.27 -10.66 27.38
CA CYS A 566 24.57 -11.16 26.96
C CYS A 566 25.68 -10.11 27.12
N LYS A 567 25.40 -8.86 26.75
CA LYS A 567 26.32 -7.73 26.92
C LYS A 567 26.68 -7.49 28.39
N LYS A 568 25.69 -7.52 29.29
CA LYS A 568 25.92 -7.36 30.74
C LYS A 568 26.78 -8.48 31.33
N ARG A 569 26.67 -9.70 30.81
CA ARG A 569 27.50 -10.84 31.20
C ARG A 569 28.88 -10.88 30.51
N GLN A 570 29.22 -9.87 29.71
CA GLN A 570 30.48 -9.79 28.97
C GLN A 570 30.80 -11.07 28.19
N THR A 571 29.78 -11.67 27.56
CA THR A 571 29.99 -12.90 26.79
C THR A 571 30.90 -12.60 25.59
N GLY A 572 32.07 -13.24 25.51
CA GLY A 572 33.04 -13.05 24.40
C GLY A 572 32.45 -13.33 23.00
N PHE A 573 31.33 -14.05 22.93
CA PHE A 573 30.63 -14.41 21.69
C PHE A 573 29.60 -13.37 21.21
N LEU A 574 29.39 -12.25 21.92
CA LEU A 574 28.33 -11.29 21.54
C LEU A 574 28.48 -10.76 20.11
N ASN A 575 29.71 -10.45 19.68
CA ASN A 575 29.97 -10.00 18.32
C ASN A 575 29.63 -11.08 17.29
N ASN A 576 29.96 -12.35 17.58
CA ASN A 576 29.64 -13.47 16.70
C ASN A 576 28.12 -13.70 16.61
N ILE A 577 27.39 -13.54 17.72
CA ILE A 577 25.91 -13.59 17.72
C ILE A 577 25.34 -12.47 16.84
N GLN A 578 25.84 -11.24 16.99
CA GLN A 578 25.38 -10.10 16.18
C GLN A 578 25.69 -10.29 14.70
N LEU A 579 26.88 -10.79 14.36
CA LEU A 579 27.25 -11.12 12.98
C LEU A 579 26.40 -12.26 12.42
N GLY A 580 26.12 -13.29 13.23
CA GLY A 580 25.22 -14.39 12.85
C GLY A 580 23.81 -13.90 12.54
N ILE A 581 23.26 -12.98 13.35
CA ILE A 581 21.95 -12.36 13.09
C ILE A 581 21.97 -11.59 11.77
N ILE A 582 23.00 -10.77 11.53
CA ILE A 582 23.14 -10.02 10.26
C ILE A 582 23.20 -10.98 9.08
N GLY A 583 24.02 -12.04 9.17
CA GLY A 583 24.15 -13.07 8.15
C GLY A 583 22.83 -13.79 7.86
N MET A 584 22.07 -14.15 8.90
CA MET A 584 20.75 -14.76 8.75
C MET A 584 19.73 -13.81 8.12
N CYS A 585 19.71 -12.53 8.48
CA CYS A 585 18.83 -11.54 7.85
C CYS A 585 19.17 -11.35 6.37
N LEU A 586 20.45 -11.29 6.00
CA LEU A 586 20.89 -11.20 4.62
C LEU A 586 20.45 -12.44 3.83
N PHE A 587 20.79 -13.63 4.34
CA PHE A 587 20.44 -14.90 3.73
C PHE A 587 18.93 -15.04 3.52
N MET A 588 18.12 -14.74 4.54
CA MET A 588 16.65 -14.81 4.45
C MET A 588 16.07 -13.78 3.48
N SER A 589 16.65 -12.57 3.40
CA SER A 589 16.17 -11.56 2.45
C SER A 589 16.51 -11.94 1.00
N PHE A 590 17.67 -12.54 0.76
CA PHE A 590 18.02 -13.07 -0.57
C PHE A 590 17.18 -14.28 -0.94
N PHE A 591 16.98 -15.22 -0.02
CA PHE A 591 16.08 -16.35 -0.22
C PHE A 591 14.66 -15.87 -0.57
N TYR A 592 14.14 -14.91 0.20
CA TYR A 592 12.84 -14.30 -0.07
C TYR A 592 12.76 -13.65 -1.46
N THR A 593 13.81 -12.92 -1.85
CA THR A 593 13.85 -12.28 -3.16
C THR A 593 13.90 -13.33 -4.28
N SER A 594 14.62 -14.42 -4.09
CA SER A 594 14.65 -15.55 -5.03
C SER A 594 13.28 -16.17 -5.19
N ASP A 595 12.62 -16.53 -4.07
CA ASP A 595 11.27 -17.09 -4.09
C ASP A 595 10.25 -16.15 -4.74
N TYR A 596 10.35 -14.84 -4.46
CA TYR A 596 9.52 -13.84 -5.12
C TYR A 596 9.72 -13.81 -6.65
N VAL A 597 10.95 -14.01 -7.13
CA VAL A 597 11.25 -14.10 -8.57
C VAL A 597 10.77 -15.41 -9.18
N ASP A 598 10.79 -16.51 -8.45
CA ASP A 598 10.27 -17.80 -8.95
C ASP A 598 8.75 -17.72 -9.26
N HIS A 599 8.06 -16.74 -8.68
CA HIS A 599 6.66 -16.42 -8.95
C HIS A 599 6.46 -15.30 -9.99
N ALA A 600 7.50 -14.97 -10.78
CA ALA A 600 7.49 -13.85 -11.72
C ALA A 600 6.46 -13.95 -12.86
N TYR A 601 5.95 -15.15 -13.15
CA TYR A 601 4.91 -15.35 -14.16
C TYR A 601 3.58 -14.65 -13.82
N HIS A 602 3.39 -14.21 -12.56
CA HIS A 602 2.25 -13.42 -12.10
C HIS A 602 2.56 -11.92 -11.94
N MET A 603 3.65 -11.42 -12.52
CA MET A 603 4.00 -10.00 -12.42
C MET A 603 3.13 -9.14 -13.35
N VAL A 604 2.62 -8.03 -12.80
CA VAL A 604 1.83 -7.02 -13.51
C VAL A 604 2.61 -5.72 -13.68
N GLU A 605 2.33 -5.01 -14.78
CA GLU A 605 3.02 -3.79 -15.20
C GLU A 605 2.06 -2.64 -15.52
N TYR A 606 1.04 -2.44 -14.68
CA TYR A 606 0.08 -1.35 -14.87
C TYR A 606 0.76 0.01 -15.06
N TYR A 607 0.54 0.61 -16.23
CA TYR A 607 1.12 1.90 -16.59
C TYR A 607 0.14 3.04 -16.30
N ASP A 608 -1.10 2.91 -16.76
CA ASP A 608 -2.17 3.89 -16.58
C ASP A 608 -3.41 3.33 -15.84
N THR A 609 -4.32 4.20 -15.43
CA THR A 609 -5.53 3.85 -14.67
C THR A 609 -6.48 2.99 -15.50
N ALA A 610 -6.52 3.22 -16.82
CA ALA A 610 -7.40 2.54 -17.77
C ALA A 610 -7.12 1.03 -17.92
N GLU A 611 -5.99 0.55 -17.40
CA GLU A 611 -5.61 -0.86 -17.38
C GLU A 611 -6.16 -1.60 -16.15
N LEU A 612 -6.71 -0.88 -15.18
CA LEU A 612 -7.31 -1.44 -13.97
C LEU A 612 -8.81 -1.63 -14.14
N ASP A 613 -9.31 -2.83 -13.85
CA ASP A 613 -10.76 -3.07 -13.79
C ASP A 613 -11.34 -2.49 -12.49
N THR A 614 -12.13 -1.42 -12.63
CA THR A 614 -12.76 -0.68 -11.54
C THR A 614 -13.88 -1.45 -10.81
N PHE A 615 -14.29 -2.62 -11.32
CA PHE A 615 -15.26 -3.52 -10.70
C PHE A 615 -14.61 -4.74 -10.03
N SER A 616 -13.51 -5.28 -10.59
CA SER A 616 -12.83 -6.47 -10.07
C SER A 616 -12.47 -6.41 -8.58
N ALA A 617 -12.21 -5.22 -8.06
CA ALA A 617 -11.76 -5.01 -6.69
C ALA A 617 -12.87 -4.74 -5.67
N LEU A 618 -14.15 -4.92 -6.03
CA LEU A 618 -15.27 -4.65 -5.12
C LEU A 618 -15.38 -5.67 -3.96
N TYR A 619 -14.63 -6.79 -3.98
CA TYR A 619 -14.66 -7.87 -2.98
C TYR A 619 -16.08 -8.23 -2.49
N GLY A 620 -16.99 -8.49 -3.42
CA GLY A 620 -18.39 -8.81 -3.11
C GLY A 620 -19.26 -7.59 -2.79
N GLY A 621 -18.82 -6.37 -3.11
CA GLY A 621 -19.61 -5.15 -2.97
C GLY A 621 -19.86 -4.76 -1.50
N GLN A 622 -18.85 -4.96 -0.63
CA GLN A 622 -18.96 -4.80 0.82
C GLN A 622 -19.55 -3.45 1.26
N TYR A 623 -19.24 -2.38 0.53
CA TYR A 623 -19.69 -1.02 0.85
C TYR A 623 -20.83 -0.53 -0.06
N LEU A 624 -21.44 -1.43 -0.84
CA LEU A 624 -22.67 -1.15 -1.57
C LEU A 624 -23.88 -1.28 -0.63
N LYS A 625 -25.00 -0.68 -1.01
CA LYS A 625 -26.27 -0.90 -0.31
C LYS A 625 -26.75 -2.33 -0.57
N PRO A 626 -27.31 -3.04 0.43
CA PRO A 626 -27.88 -4.36 0.23
C PRO A 626 -28.88 -4.37 -0.94
N GLY A 627 -28.81 -5.40 -1.79
CA GLY A 627 -29.66 -5.51 -2.98
C GLY A 627 -29.22 -4.65 -4.17
N THR A 628 -28.08 -3.96 -4.11
CA THR A 628 -27.52 -3.27 -5.28
C THR A 628 -27.10 -4.29 -6.33
N ASP A 629 -27.78 -4.29 -7.47
CA ASP A 629 -27.40 -5.06 -8.64
C ASP A 629 -26.48 -4.23 -9.54
N THR A 630 -25.19 -4.56 -9.51
CA THR A 630 -24.16 -3.88 -10.31
C THR A 630 -24.26 -4.22 -11.80
N GLN A 631 -24.99 -5.27 -12.19
CA GLN A 631 -25.21 -5.60 -13.60
C GLN A 631 -26.06 -4.52 -14.27
N LEU A 632 -26.98 -3.91 -13.53
CA LEU A 632 -27.88 -2.84 -14.01
C LEU A 632 -27.19 -1.49 -14.23
N PHE A 633 -25.90 -1.34 -13.94
CA PHE A 633 -25.19 -0.07 -14.14
C PHE A 633 -24.97 0.22 -15.64
N HIS A 634 -25.96 0.82 -16.29
CA HIS A 634 -25.92 1.22 -17.70
C HIS A 634 -25.58 2.70 -17.85
N ASN A 635 -24.84 3.04 -18.91
CA ASN A 635 -24.29 4.32 -19.38
C ASN A 635 -25.01 5.65 -18.99
N GLU A 636 -26.29 5.64 -18.62
CA GLU A 636 -27.05 6.80 -18.19
C GLU A 636 -27.33 6.79 -16.67
N VAL A 637 -26.63 7.65 -15.92
CA VAL A 637 -27.08 8.03 -14.58
C VAL A 637 -28.27 8.99 -14.74
N LYS A 638 -29.49 8.45 -14.82
CA LYS A 638 -30.72 9.26 -14.76
C LYS A 638 -30.92 9.74 -13.32
N GLY A 639 -30.35 10.90 -13.01
CA GLY A 639 -30.64 11.58 -11.75
C GLY A 639 -32.14 11.89 -11.68
N LYS A 640 -32.91 11.15 -10.87
CA LYS A 640 -34.21 11.63 -10.41
C LYS A 640 -33.94 12.93 -9.66
N LYS A 641 -34.41 14.06 -10.19
CA LYS A 641 -34.52 15.29 -9.38
C LYS A 641 -35.37 14.94 -8.17
N HIS A 642 -34.73 14.77 -7.02
CA HIS A 642 -35.46 14.65 -5.77
C HIS A 642 -36.04 16.04 -5.49
N GLU A 643 -37.35 16.18 -5.67
CA GLU A 643 -38.13 17.28 -5.09
C GLU A 643 -38.15 17.07 -3.56
N GLY A 644 -37.09 17.51 -2.89
CA GLY A 644 -36.93 17.36 -1.46
C GLY A 644 -35.78 18.22 -0.93
N ASN A 645 -36.11 19.42 -0.45
CA ASN A 645 -35.26 20.35 0.31
C ASN A 645 -33.92 20.83 -0.30
N ASP A 646 -34.07 21.47 -1.46
CA ASP A 646 -33.64 22.83 -1.86
C ASP A 646 -32.74 23.74 -0.96
N ARG A 647 -31.70 23.26 -0.25
CA ARG A 647 -30.65 24.16 0.29
C ARG A 647 -29.19 23.80 0.03
N TYR A 648 -28.83 22.56 -0.28
CA TYR A 648 -27.43 22.17 -0.47
C TYR A 648 -26.99 21.93 -1.93
N CYS A 649 -27.92 21.61 -2.86
CA CYS A 649 -27.57 21.31 -4.25
C CYS A 649 -27.45 22.55 -5.17
N LYS A 650 -27.94 23.73 -4.77
CA LYS A 650 -27.99 24.92 -5.64
C LYS A 650 -26.66 25.65 -5.86
N LYS A 651 -25.54 25.20 -5.24
CA LYS A 651 -24.25 25.91 -5.33
C LYS A 651 -23.15 25.23 -6.15
N ARG A 652 -23.40 24.08 -6.78
CA ARG A 652 -22.36 23.35 -7.55
C ARG A 652 -22.70 22.98 -9.00
N MET A 653 -23.93 23.20 -9.48
CA MET A 653 -24.29 22.93 -10.89
C MET A 653 -24.19 24.17 -11.81
N SER A 654 -23.18 25.02 -11.63
CA SER A 654 -22.94 26.17 -12.54
C SER A 654 -21.51 26.28 -13.06
N TYR A 655 -20.68 25.25 -12.95
CA TYR A 655 -19.36 25.21 -13.58
C TYR A 655 -19.21 23.87 -14.29
N GLY A 656 -19.75 23.81 -15.50
CA GLY A 656 -19.77 22.60 -16.32
C GLY A 656 -20.18 22.89 -17.76
N THR A 657 -19.86 24.06 -18.28
CA THR A 657 -19.76 24.32 -19.73
C THR A 657 -18.93 25.59 -19.89
N VAL A 658 -18.03 25.59 -20.88
CA VAL A 658 -17.07 26.62 -21.30
C VAL A 658 -15.61 26.32 -20.91
N LEU A 659 -14.92 25.81 -21.95
CA LEU A 659 -13.49 25.63 -22.22
C LEU A 659 -12.78 24.41 -21.66
#